data_AF-A0A2H1HPP1-F1
#
_entry.id   AF-A0A2H1HPP1-F1
#
_cell.length_a   1.000
_cell.length_b   1.000
_cell.length_c   1.000
_cell.angle_alpha   90.00
_cell.angle_beta   90.00
_cell.angle_gamma   90.00
#
_symmetry.space_group_name_H-M   'P 1'
#
loop_
_entity.id
_entity.type
_entity.pdbx_description
1 polymer ?
#
loop_
_entity_poly.entity_id
_entity_poly.type
_entity_poly.pdbx_seq_one_letter_code
_entity_poly.pdbx_strand_id
1 'polypeptide(L)'
;MHGHQQVDEPRTAEKPIRGARTLDDSRASVGSPAIVGSRMTGRSHTKGDHRMTAPMEWVRDTAVEREAGGELAQILGDDVRLEHLRYKPGYSLFARVVPAEQGPPRWLVLFDPEARDKISKLRRAAKRSGIGLVDTSVPRHPDCTLLSGPIGVDLRLRRRLRAVRGLVHRDGTPRGHVLAYNPWKRLVQIVDSPRVDGEVVAAGEVVVKVSAPDGDAADEAVVRVLRDLAGQGVPVLEPCAAPAPGVQIFPVMPGGDLARALGAAGGVGGGTGVEGGAGGDDGAGSASSRLLTATAEALAALHAADRGRVDLALGSAGPLCEVDPAARVAGARDAIVSLAPALITAFDAVARTVLRSIADAPTVVLHGDFSTDQVLVGEKVLADARDSADDKIPAGEQTPAGDQVLLNDFDRVGAGSPGFDLGSFAAVELLADRAATIDPFLDAYASAGGSPPSDVHVWTALHLLLRCIEPVRDLAPDHVGEVERRISLAAELVGAEDLVGEGSRPTPASRPAAASAARRASRRTSRPLLPDSVETVDGTIAVGRAWPSADGAQLFEGRDGAGRLRAGTCAADGGVRLLPHATDERLPGLRPGGELLVHRAGRRAVVRETADDAPGGVVYVKHLRPKKVARVAEASETAGRLARAAGFAAPEVLTTDQHSLTLSSAPGMPVADLAVRADLTAWQVMWETWLEHWPRLVRSTGGEADVHDAGAEAEVVATWARHLTDYDPLGWCDSRAGRSMRTHYLAAADDVALALRKRTGGLGISHRDLHDGQMLFDPETVALSLLDFDTLAYAEPELDLGNLIAHMRLRNHQGLLGEQARNIALTAVDRAAEVLEADGARLEAYTRASALRLVGVYAFRPQWRALAQSWCEKLVG
;
A
#
# COMPACT_ATOMS: atom_id res chain seq x y z
N MET A 1 10.85 69.05 -44.05
CA MET A 1 9.94 70.20 -44.29
C MET A 1 8.76 69.67 -45.10
N HIS A 2 7.48 69.78 -44.78
CA HIS A 2 6.63 70.22 -43.66
C HIS A 2 5.27 69.50 -43.93
N GLY A 3 4.37 69.20 -43.01
CA GLY A 3 4.20 69.59 -41.62
C GLY A 3 3.02 68.81 -41.00
N HIS A 4 2.95 68.89 -39.67
CA HIS A 4 2.03 68.21 -38.76
C HIS A 4 0.62 68.82 -38.69
N GLN A 5 -0.37 67.99 -38.36
CA GLN A 5 -1.40 68.11 -37.30
C GLN A 5 -2.60 67.21 -37.67
N GLN A 6 -2.81 66.06 -37.01
CA GLN A 6 -3.48 65.81 -35.71
C GLN A 6 -5.00 65.99 -35.75
N VAL A 7 -5.75 64.90 -35.60
CA VAL A 7 -7.18 64.87 -35.23
C VAL A 7 -7.48 63.62 -34.41
N ASP A 8 -8.08 63.83 -33.23
CA ASP A 8 -8.77 62.86 -32.38
C ASP A 8 -10.30 62.92 -32.60
N GLU A 9 -10.95 61.75 -32.54
CA GLU A 9 -12.31 61.36 -32.03
C GLU A 9 -13.58 62.26 -32.21
N PRO A 10 -14.80 61.67 -32.39
CA PRO A 10 -15.61 61.21 -31.23
C PRO A 10 -16.62 60.03 -31.42
N ARG A 11 -16.98 59.41 -30.27
CA ARG A 11 -18.28 58.82 -29.76
C ARG A 11 -19.48 58.72 -30.73
N THR A 12 -20.42 57.76 -30.74
CA THR A 12 -20.98 56.72 -29.81
C THR A 12 -22.09 55.96 -30.58
N ALA A 13 -22.35 54.66 -30.29
CA ALA A 13 -23.68 54.01 -30.13
C ALA A 13 -23.70 52.50 -30.51
N GLU A 14 -24.14 51.70 -29.53
CA GLU A 14 -24.94 50.46 -29.57
C GLU A 14 -24.72 49.31 -30.59
N LYS A 15 -24.27 48.16 -30.05
CA LYS A 15 -24.49 46.70 -30.33
C LYS A 15 -24.58 46.22 -31.80
N PRO A 16 -23.92 45.10 -32.19
CA PRO A 16 -24.44 43.75 -31.83
C PRO A 16 -23.45 42.54 -31.83
N ILE A 17 -23.95 41.38 -31.37
CA ILE A 17 -23.64 39.97 -31.72
C ILE A 17 -22.17 39.46 -31.60
N ARG A 18 -21.94 38.50 -30.68
CA ARG A 18 -20.78 37.59 -30.71
C ARG A 18 -21.24 36.16 -31.02
N GLY A 19 -20.82 35.67 -32.18
CA GLY A 19 -20.87 34.26 -32.57
C GLY A 19 -19.47 33.75 -32.90
N ALA A 20 -19.24 32.51 -32.44
CA ALA A 20 -18.29 31.51 -32.93
C ALA A 20 -16.78 31.84 -33.01
N ARG A 21 -15.99 31.15 -32.16
CA ARG A 21 -14.75 30.51 -32.61
C ARG A 21 -14.65 29.09 -32.04
N THR A 22 -14.49 28.21 -33.01
CA THR A 22 -14.17 26.78 -33.05
C THR A 22 -13.11 26.29 -32.08
N LEU A 23 -13.36 25.06 -31.61
CA LEU A 23 -12.50 24.13 -30.89
C LEU A 23 -11.28 23.72 -31.74
N ASP A 24 -10.13 23.55 -31.09
CA ASP A 24 -9.20 22.46 -31.39
C ASP A 24 -8.40 22.06 -30.13
N ASP A 25 -8.09 20.77 -30.09
CA ASP A 25 -7.74 19.91 -28.97
C ASP A 25 -6.34 20.13 -28.36
N SER A 26 -6.27 20.10 -27.02
CA SER A 26 -5.05 19.74 -26.30
C SER A 26 -5.41 18.77 -25.16
N ARG A 27 -5.23 17.47 -25.46
CA ARG A 27 -5.32 16.34 -24.52
C ARG A 27 -4.24 16.45 -23.45
N ALA A 28 -4.63 16.86 -22.26
CA ALA A 28 -3.90 16.58 -21.02
C ALA A 28 -4.42 15.27 -20.42
N SER A 29 -3.53 14.32 -20.16
CA SER A 29 -3.82 13.03 -19.54
C SER A 29 -4.25 13.23 -18.08
N VAL A 30 -5.56 13.13 -17.83
CA VAL A 30 -6.16 13.17 -16.50
C VAL A 30 -6.21 11.75 -15.96
N GLY A 31 -5.49 11.50 -14.86
CA GLY A 31 -5.61 10.26 -14.10
C GLY A 31 -7.00 10.17 -13.45
N SER A 32 -7.72 9.09 -13.74
CA SER A 32 -9.05 8.79 -13.21
C SER A 32 -9.02 8.46 -11.71
N PRO A 33 -9.98 8.95 -10.90
CA PRO A 33 -10.13 8.61 -9.50
C PRO A 33 -10.99 7.35 -9.32
N ALA A 34 -10.52 6.44 -8.47
CA ALA A 34 -11.30 5.32 -7.95
C ALA A 34 -12.53 5.80 -7.16
N ILE A 35 -13.67 5.11 -7.34
CA ILE A 35 -14.77 5.14 -6.38
C ILE A 35 -14.26 4.50 -5.08
N VAL A 36 -14.22 5.31 -4.01
CA VAL A 36 -13.70 5.03 -2.66
C VAL A 36 -12.17 5.11 -2.48
N GLY A 37 -11.72 6.35 -2.32
CA GLY A 37 -10.54 6.72 -1.55
C GLY A 37 -10.58 8.23 -1.32
N SER A 38 -11.20 8.68 -0.23
CA SER A 38 -11.41 10.10 0.10
C SER A 38 -10.10 10.92 0.05
N ARG A 39 -9.74 11.46 -1.12
CA ARG A 39 -8.78 12.56 -1.26
C ARG A 39 -9.45 13.86 -0.84
N MET A 40 -9.39 14.17 0.46
CA MET A 40 -9.53 15.55 0.91
C MET A 40 -8.13 16.17 0.93
N THR A 41 -7.90 17.14 0.04
CA THR A 41 -6.74 18.02 0.06
C THR A 41 -6.73 18.83 1.36
N GLY A 42 -5.96 18.36 2.34
CA GLY A 42 -5.57 19.10 3.54
C GLY A 42 -4.06 19.30 3.51
N ARG A 43 -3.61 20.54 3.69
CA ARG A 43 -2.18 20.87 3.83
C ARG A 43 -1.56 19.97 4.91
N SER A 44 -0.49 19.27 4.56
CA SER A 44 0.31 18.48 5.49
C SER A 44 1.01 19.44 6.46
N HIS A 45 0.56 19.50 7.71
CA HIS A 45 1.39 20.02 8.78
C HIS A 45 2.42 18.95 9.18
N THR A 46 3.64 19.44 9.34
CA THR A 46 4.89 18.71 9.55
C THR A 46 4.91 17.94 10.86
N LYS A 47 5.59 16.78 10.84
CA LYS A 47 5.99 15.95 11.99
C LYS A 47 6.40 16.79 13.20
N GLY A 48 5.67 16.62 14.30
CA GLY A 48 6.17 16.72 15.67
C GLY A 48 5.97 15.37 16.35
N ASP A 49 6.74 15.09 17.39
CA ASP A 49 6.66 13.90 18.26
C ASP A 49 5.23 13.31 18.34
N HIS A 50 5.09 12.00 18.14
CA HIS A 50 3.81 11.29 18.28
C HIS A 50 3.35 11.25 19.74
N ARG A 51 2.98 12.40 20.30
CA ARG A 51 2.08 12.47 21.45
C ARG A 51 0.67 12.10 20.95
N MET A 52 -0.01 11.20 21.67
CA MET A 52 -1.42 10.93 21.45
C MET A 52 -2.20 12.26 21.49
N THR A 53 -3.08 12.50 20.50
CA THR A 53 -3.93 13.69 20.50
C THR A 53 -4.94 13.62 21.64
N ALA A 54 -5.36 14.74 22.23
CA ALA A 54 -6.35 14.75 23.32
C ALA A 54 -7.66 13.97 23.01
N PRO A 55 -8.22 13.97 21.77
CA PRO A 55 -9.35 13.10 21.43
C PRO A 55 -9.06 11.60 21.50
N MET A 56 -7.80 11.18 21.41
CA MET A 56 -7.36 9.79 21.50
C MET A 56 -7.11 9.35 22.93
N GLU A 57 -6.62 10.25 23.78
CA GLU A 57 -6.59 10.04 25.22
C GLU A 57 -8.02 9.83 25.74
N TRP A 58 -8.96 10.67 25.29
CA TRP A 58 -10.38 10.49 25.63
C TRP A 58 -10.95 9.14 25.17
N VAL A 59 -10.61 8.64 23.97
CA VAL A 59 -11.02 7.29 23.52
C VAL A 59 -10.46 6.20 24.42
N ARG A 60 -9.16 6.28 24.74
CA ARG A 60 -8.51 5.31 25.63
C ARG A 60 -9.20 5.31 27.00
N ASP A 61 -9.40 6.48 27.57
CA ASP A 61 -10.00 6.63 28.89
C ASP A 61 -11.49 6.20 28.87
N THR A 62 -12.21 6.44 27.77
CA THR A 62 -13.61 5.97 27.57
C THR A 62 -13.71 4.47 27.33
N ALA A 63 -12.70 3.86 26.70
CA ALA A 63 -12.65 2.43 26.40
C ALA A 63 -12.16 1.59 27.59
N VAL A 64 -11.44 2.20 28.55
CA VAL A 64 -10.86 1.54 29.73
C VAL A 64 -11.62 1.85 31.02
N GLU A 65 -12.18 3.05 31.18
CA GLU A 65 -12.85 3.48 32.42
C GLU A 65 -14.36 3.69 32.23
N ARG A 66 -15.17 2.96 33.03
CA ARG A 66 -16.62 3.16 33.13
C ARG A 66 -17.04 4.60 33.52
N GLU A 67 -16.11 5.42 34.02
CA GLU A 67 -16.35 6.79 34.49
C GLU A 67 -16.64 7.81 33.40
N ALA A 68 -16.17 7.59 32.16
CA ALA A 68 -16.44 8.50 31.03
C ALA A 68 -17.94 8.61 30.69
N GLY A 69 -18.72 7.56 30.98
CA GLY A 69 -20.18 7.59 30.87
C GLY A 69 -20.83 8.61 31.81
N GLY A 70 -20.26 8.82 33.01
CA GLY A 70 -20.76 9.80 33.98
C GLY A 70 -20.46 11.25 33.58
N GLU A 71 -19.27 11.52 33.04
CA GLU A 71 -18.91 12.85 32.50
C GLU A 71 -19.77 13.19 31.27
N LEU A 72 -19.98 12.21 30.38
CA LEU A 72 -20.80 12.39 29.19
C LEU A 72 -22.28 12.61 29.54
N ALA A 73 -22.80 11.89 30.54
CA ALA A 73 -24.15 12.10 31.05
C ALA A 73 -24.34 13.50 31.64
N GLN A 74 -23.34 14.01 32.38
CA GLN A 74 -23.36 15.40 32.88
C GLN A 74 -23.36 16.43 31.75
N ILE A 75 -22.58 16.20 30.69
CA ILE A 75 -22.49 17.10 29.54
C ILE A 75 -23.78 17.10 28.71
N LEU A 76 -24.32 15.91 28.43
CA LEU A 76 -25.48 15.75 27.56
C LEU A 76 -26.82 15.89 28.29
N GLY A 77 -26.81 15.81 29.62
CA GLY A 77 -27.97 15.96 30.48
C GLY A 77 -28.81 14.69 30.64
N ASP A 78 -28.41 13.58 30.01
CA ASP A 78 -29.12 12.30 29.97
C ASP A 78 -28.12 11.14 30.12
N ASP A 79 -28.55 10.01 30.68
CA ASP A 79 -27.77 8.77 30.62
C ASP A 79 -27.68 8.29 29.17
N VAL A 80 -26.46 8.10 28.69
CA VAL A 80 -26.17 7.86 27.28
C VAL A 80 -25.05 6.84 27.11
N ARG A 81 -25.12 6.11 26.00
CA ARG A 81 -24.07 5.20 25.53
C ARG A 81 -23.47 5.72 24.24
N LEU A 82 -22.15 5.60 24.11
CA LEU A 82 -21.46 5.84 22.85
C LEU A 82 -21.39 4.55 22.03
N GLU A 83 -21.52 4.70 20.73
CA GLU A 83 -21.42 3.62 19.78
C GLU A 83 -20.74 4.12 18.50
N HIS A 84 -20.12 3.22 17.74
CA HIS A 84 -19.60 3.47 16.40
C HIS A 84 -18.57 4.62 16.33
N LEU A 85 -17.52 4.54 17.15
CA LEU A 85 -16.44 5.52 17.16
C LEU A 85 -15.73 5.57 15.80
N ARG A 86 -15.47 6.78 15.33
CA ARG A 86 -14.62 7.02 14.16
C ARG A 86 -13.61 8.09 14.47
N TYR A 87 -12.35 7.69 14.56
CA TYR A 87 -11.23 8.61 14.68
C TYR A 87 -10.79 9.13 13.31
N LYS A 88 -10.52 10.43 13.22
CA LYS A 88 -9.84 11.06 12.09
C LYS A 88 -8.57 11.75 12.61
N PRO A 89 -7.38 11.18 12.36
CA PRO A 89 -6.10 11.71 12.85
C PRO A 89 -5.95 13.21 12.57
N GLY A 90 -5.60 13.98 13.61
CA GLY A 90 -5.33 15.43 13.52
C GLY A 90 -6.53 16.33 13.27
N TYR A 91 -7.77 15.87 13.47
CA TYR A 91 -8.96 16.70 13.22
C TYR A 91 -10.09 16.55 14.24
N SER A 92 -10.55 15.32 14.51
CA SER A 92 -11.77 15.11 15.30
C SER A 92 -12.10 13.63 15.50
N LEU A 93 -12.78 13.33 16.59
CA LEU A 93 -13.43 12.05 16.85
C LEU A 93 -14.95 12.17 16.65
N PHE A 94 -15.58 11.19 16.02
CA PHE A 94 -17.02 11.10 15.85
C PHE A 94 -17.57 9.90 16.61
N ALA A 95 -18.76 10.04 17.18
CA ALA A 95 -19.49 8.95 17.81
C ALA A 95 -20.99 9.05 17.54
N ARG A 96 -21.67 7.91 17.45
CA ARG A 96 -23.11 7.83 17.68
C ARG A 96 -23.34 7.86 19.19
N VAL A 97 -24.33 8.63 19.63
CA VAL A 97 -24.78 8.61 21.02
C VAL A 97 -26.20 8.08 21.04
N VAL A 98 -26.44 7.09 21.89
CA VAL A 98 -27.73 6.44 22.08
C VAL A 98 -28.17 6.70 23.53
N PRO A 99 -29.36 7.29 23.75
CA PRO A 99 -29.89 7.47 25.10
C PRO A 99 -30.18 6.11 25.78
N ALA A 100 -30.07 6.06 27.11
CA ALA A 100 -30.35 4.85 27.90
C ALA A 100 -31.86 4.51 27.92
N GLU A 101 -32.71 5.54 27.95
CA GLU A 101 -34.14 5.39 27.67
C GLU A 101 -34.38 5.35 26.15
N GLN A 102 -35.45 4.67 25.70
CA GLN A 102 -35.74 4.55 24.27
C GLN A 102 -35.90 5.94 23.63
N GLY A 103 -34.89 6.37 22.88
CA GLY A 103 -34.82 7.68 22.26
C GLY A 103 -33.99 7.67 20.98
N PRO A 104 -34.18 8.67 20.10
CA PRO A 104 -33.49 8.70 18.81
C PRO A 104 -31.98 8.93 19.00
N PRO A 105 -31.14 8.27 18.18
CA PRO A 105 -29.70 8.48 18.24
C PRO A 105 -29.32 9.90 17.80
N ARG A 106 -28.24 10.41 18.37
CA ARG A 106 -27.65 11.70 18.05
C ARG A 106 -26.19 11.54 17.66
N TRP A 107 -25.63 12.54 16.97
CA TRP A 107 -24.19 12.55 16.68
C TRP A 107 -23.45 13.32 17.75
N LEU A 108 -22.22 12.90 18.02
CA LEU A 108 -21.24 13.63 18.83
C LEU A 108 -19.95 13.76 18.04
N VAL A 109 -19.33 14.93 18.14
CA VAL A 109 -18.01 15.21 17.58
C VAL A 109 -17.16 15.89 18.64
N LEU A 110 -16.00 15.31 18.93
CA LEU A 110 -14.95 15.93 19.73
C LEU A 110 -13.92 16.54 18.76
N PHE A 111 -13.80 17.86 18.77
CA PHE A 111 -12.86 18.58 17.93
C PHE A 111 -11.53 18.80 18.65
N ASP A 112 -10.47 18.55 17.90
CA ASP A 112 -9.12 18.97 18.25
C ASP A 112 -9.02 20.52 18.24
N PRO A 113 -8.19 21.13 19.12
CA PRO A 113 -7.99 22.59 19.17
C PRO A 113 -7.69 23.24 17.81
N GLU A 114 -7.06 22.50 16.89
CA GLU A 114 -6.69 23.00 15.56
C GLU A 114 -7.87 23.07 14.55
N ALA A 115 -9.03 22.50 14.87
CA ALA A 115 -10.15 22.33 13.93
C ALA A 115 -11.22 23.46 13.89
N ARG A 116 -10.84 24.71 14.25
CA ARG A 116 -11.77 25.86 14.47
C ARG A 116 -12.75 26.17 13.33
N ASP A 117 -12.34 26.02 12.07
CA ASP A 117 -13.19 26.33 10.91
C ASP A 117 -14.39 25.39 10.78
N LYS A 118 -14.25 24.12 11.17
CA LYS A 118 -15.32 23.12 11.10
C LYS A 118 -16.36 23.39 12.17
N ILE A 119 -15.92 23.74 13.39
CA ILE A 119 -16.78 24.15 14.51
C ILE A 119 -17.69 25.31 14.07
N SER A 120 -17.12 26.33 13.43
CA SER A 120 -17.88 27.50 12.96
C SER A 120 -18.92 27.16 11.88
N LYS A 121 -18.61 26.22 10.97
CA LYS A 121 -19.58 25.75 9.96
C LYS A 121 -20.76 25.02 10.61
N LEU A 122 -20.52 24.24 11.66
CA LEU A 122 -21.55 23.49 12.37
C LEU A 122 -22.47 24.42 13.18
N ARG A 123 -21.88 25.34 13.97
CA ARG A 123 -22.63 26.37 14.72
C ARG A 123 -23.55 27.19 13.82
N ARG A 124 -23.03 27.66 12.67
CA ARG A 124 -23.84 28.40 11.68
C ARG A 124 -24.98 27.57 11.10
N ALA A 125 -24.79 26.26 10.93
CA ALA A 125 -25.84 25.41 10.38
C ALA A 125 -26.98 25.17 11.36
N ALA A 126 -26.65 24.89 12.63
CA ALA A 126 -27.63 24.74 13.70
C ALA A 126 -28.44 26.03 13.93
N LYS A 127 -27.75 27.19 13.94
CA LYS A 127 -28.42 28.50 14.04
C LYS A 127 -29.43 28.74 12.90
N ARG A 128 -29.10 28.32 11.67
CA ARG A 128 -30.02 28.43 10.52
C ARG A 128 -31.22 27.48 10.58
N SER A 129 -31.10 26.33 11.26
CA SER A 129 -32.22 25.40 11.45
C SER A 129 -33.06 25.72 12.68
N GLY A 130 -32.61 26.60 13.57
CA GLY A 130 -33.27 26.88 14.84
C GLY A 130 -33.19 25.73 15.86
N ILE A 131 -32.27 24.78 15.64
CA ILE A 131 -32.07 23.59 16.49
C ILE A 131 -30.87 23.85 17.39
N GLY A 132 -31.03 23.64 18.70
CA GLY A 132 -29.95 23.76 19.68
C GLY A 132 -28.91 22.65 19.55
N LEU A 133 -27.64 22.97 19.81
CA LEU A 133 -26.56 22.00 19.94
C LEU A 133 -26.05 22.02 21.38
N VAL A 134 -25.61 20.87 21.87
CA VAL A 134 -24.66 20.86 22.99
C VAL A 134 -23.33 21.32 22.44
N ASP A 135 -22.75 22.33 23.07
CA ASP A 135 -21.52 23.00 22.65
C ASP A 135 -20.72 23.39 23.89
N THR A 136 -19.78 22.53 24.28
CA THR A 136 -19.03 22.66 25.53
C THR A 136 -17.58 22.19 25.37
N SER A 137 -16.71 22.60 26.29
CA SER A 137 -15.43 21.91 26.50
C SER A 137 -15.64 20.61 27.27
N VAL A 138 -14.72 19.65 27.11
CA VAL A 138 -14.69 18.43 27.91
C VAL A 138 -13.87 18.69 29.18
N PRO A 139 -14.40 18.46 30.40
CA PRO A 139 -13.67 18.73 31.64
C PRO A 139 -12.28 18.07 31.72
N ARG A 140 -12.13 16.80 31.33
CA ARG A 140 -10.83 16.10 31.28
C ARG A 140 -9.90 16.60 30.15
N HIS A 141 -10.44 17.25 29.12
CA HIS A 141 -9.68 17.82 27.98
C HIS A 141 -10.22 19.20 27.58
N PRO A 142 -9.94 20.25 28.37
CA PRO A 142 -10.60 21.56 28.25
C PRO A 142 -10.29 22.27 26.92
N ASP A 143 -9.17 21.94 26.27
CA ASP A 143 -8.79 22.49 24.97
C ASP A 143 -9.62 21.88 23.81
N CYS A 144 -10.25 20.73 24.02
CA CYS A 144 -11.14 20.10 23.06
C CYS A 144 -12.56 20.65 23.17
N THR A 145 -13.21 20.84 22.02
CA THR A 145 -14.63 21.24 21.96
C THR A 145 -15.49 20.04 21.57
N LEU A 146 -16.47 19.71 22.42
CA LEU A 146 -17.49 18.70 22.17
C LEU A 146 -18.73 19.38 21.59
N LEU A 147 -19.17 18.90 20.43
CA LEU A 147 -20.44 19.26 19.82
C LEU A 147 -21.33 18.04 19.69
N SER A 148 -22.60 18.16 20.06
CA SER A 148 -23.60 17.08 19.86
C SER A 148 -24.95 17.63 19.44
N GLY A 149 -25.63 16.92 18.53
CA GLY A 149 -26.92 17.34 17.98
C GLY A 149 -27.70 16.21 17.31
N PRO A 150 -28.98 16.44 17.00
CA PRO A 150 -29.83 15.43 16.37
C PRO A 150 -29.46 15.20 14.89
N ILE A 151 -29.92 14.09 14.32
CA ILE A 151 -29.61 13.66 12.93
C ILE A 151 -29.91 14.76 11.89
N GLY A 152 -31.01 15.50 12.04
CA GLY A 152 -31.44 16.52 11.08
C GLY A 152 -30.47 17.70 10.88
N VAL A 153 -29.49 17.89 11.78
CA VAL A 153 -28.44 18.92 11.67
C VAL A 153 -27.05 18.36 11.36
N ASP A 154 -26.95 17.06 11.07
CA ASP A 154 -25.71 16.42 10.62
C ASP A 154 -25.08 17.21 9.45
N LEU A 155 -23.80 17.57 9.60
CA LEU A 155 -23.11 18.48 8.67
C LEU A 155 -23.11 17.99 7.23
N ARG A 156 -22.92 16.68 7.01
CA ARG A 156 -22.78 16.08 5.68
C ARG A 156 -24.11 15.54 5.14
N LEU A 157 -25.06 15.18 6.00
CA LEU A 157 -26.35 14.61 5.58
C LEU A 157 -27.47 15.65 5.43
N ARG A 158 -27.45 16.77 6.17
CA ARG A 158 -28.58 17.72 6.26
C ARG A 158 -29.16 18.24 4.94
N ARG A 159 -28.36 18.35 3.87
CA ARG A 159 -28.86 18.86 2.57
C ARG A 159 -29.77 17.81 1.92
N ARG A 160 -29.37 16.55 1.96
CA ARG A 160 -30.10 15.40 1.41
C ARG A 160 -31.29 15.02 2.27
N LEU A 161 -31.15 15.11 3.61
CA LEU A 161 -32.28 14.96 4.53
C LEU A 161 -33.41 15.97 4.28
N ARG A 162 -33.12 17.12 3.66
CA ARG A 162 -34.12 18.12 3.25
C ARG A 162 -34.68 17.88 1.84
N ALA A 163 -33.99 17.10 1.00
CA ALA A 163 -34.43 16.78 -0.36
C ALA A 163 -35.64 15.83 -0.35
N VAL A 164 -35.74 14.97 0.68
CA VAL A 164 -36.93 14.14 0.93
C VAL A 164 -37.68 14.70 2.13
N ARG A 165 -38.92 15.15 1.92
CA ARG A 165 -39.76 15.64 3.02
C ARG A 165 -40.17 14.48 3.91
N GLY A 166 -40.15 14.73 5.22
CA GLY A 166 -40.66 13.77 6.21
C GLY A 166 -39.63 12.76 6.71
N LEU A 167 -38.34 12.92 6.41
CA LEU A 167 -37.29 12.08 7.01
C LEU A 167 -36.94 12.46 8.46
N VAL A 168 -37.13 13.74 8.82
CA VAL A 168 -36.86 14.28 10.16
C VAL A 168 -37.96 15.24 10.60
N HIS A 169 -38.20 15.33 11.90
CA HIS A 169 -39.06 16.33 12.53
C HIS A 169 -38.42 17.72 12.52
N ARG A 170 -39.18 18.76 12.91
CA ARG A 170 -38.68 20.15 12.95
C ARG A 170 -37.56 20.35 13.96
N ASP A 171 -37.54 19.57 15.03
CA ASP A 171 -36.47 19.54 16.04
C ASP A 171 -35.22 18.78 15.57
N GLY A 172 -35.26 18.13 14.40
CA GLY A 172 -34.17 17.37 13.81
C GLY A 172 -34.14 15.89 14.19
N THR A 173 -35.06 15.40 15.01
CA THR A 173 -35.17 13.96 15.31
C THR A 173 -35.64 13.17 14.09
N PRO A 174 -35.21 11.90 13.91
CA PRO A 174 -35.67 11.06 12.81
C PRO A 174 -37.19 10.80 12.94
N ARG A 175 -37.90 10.82 11.80
CA ARG A 175 -39.33 10.48 11.75
C ARG A 175 -39.61 8.98 11.62
N GLY A 176 -38.66 8.26 11.07
CA GLY A 176 -38.74 6.83 10.81
C GLY A 176 -38.03 5.98 11.86
N HIS A 177 -38.14 4.66 11.72
CA HIS A 177 -37.36 3.73 12.52
C HIS A 177 -35.92 3.67 11.98
N VAL A 178 -34.96 4.14 12.77
CA VAL A 178 -33.54 4.17 12.36
C VAL A 178 -32.94 2.77 12.45
N LEU A 179 -32.60 2.18 11.29
CA LEU A 179 -31.91 0.90 11.20
C LEU A 179 -30.41 1.04 11.45
N ALA A 180 -29.79 2.05 10.81
CA ALA A 180 -28.37 2.31 10.96
C ALA A 180 -28.07 3.81 10.85
N TYR A 181 -27.17 4.30 11.71
CA TYR A 181 -26.74 5.70 11.66
C TYR A 181 -25.24 5.81 11.93
N ASN A 182 -24.49 6.28 10.93
CA ASN A 182 -23.07 6.57 11.03
C ASN A 182 -22.85 8.07 10.81
N PRO A 183 -22.59 8.85 11.88
CA PRO A 183 -22.46 10.30 11.82
C PRO A 183 -21.58 10.80 10.67
N TRP A 184 -22.13 11.74 9.91
CA TRP A 184 -21.52 12.39 8.75
C TRP A 184 -21.14 11.43 7.60
N LYS A 185 -21.64 10.19 7.62
CA LYS A 185 -21.42 9.22 6.54
C LYS A 185 -22.73 8.71 5.96
N ARG A 186 -23.62 8.16 6.78
CA ARG A 186 -24.89 7.60 6.29
C ARG A 186 -25.97 7.50 7.36
N LEU A 187 -27.23 7.57 6.94
CA LEU A 187 -28.43 7.23 7.69
C LEU A 187 -29.24 6.21 6.89
N VAL A 188 -29.73 5.16 7.55
CA VAL A 188 -30.67 4.18 7.01
C VAL A 188 -31.85 4.12 7.97
N GLN A 189 -33.07 4.37 7.46
CA GLN A 189 -34.28 4.32 8.27
C GLN A 189 -35.48 3.81 7.46
N ILE A 190 -36.41 3.14 8.14
CA ILE A 190 -37.70 2.76 7.58
C ILE A 190 -38.64 3.96 7.71
N VAL A 191 -39.28 4.34 6.62
CA VAL A 191 -40.22 5.46 6.54
C VAL A 191 -41.45 5.02 5.77
N ASP A 192 -42.63 5.39 6.26
CA ASP A 192 -43.89 5.21 5.52
C ASP A 192 -44.06 6.32 4.48
N SER A 193 -44.25 5.91 3.23
CA SER A 193 -44.70 6.72 2.11
C SER A 193 -43.92 8.05 1.91
N PRO A 194 -42.58 8.00 1.73
CA PRO A 194 -41.74 9.21 1.64
C PRO A 194 -42.09 10.08 0.43
N ARG A 195 -41.92 11.40 0.58
CA ARG A 195 -42.29 12.38 -0.44
C ARG A 195 -41.13 13.25 -0.95
N VAL A 196 -41.10 13.49 -2.25
CA VAL A 196 -40.16 14.40 -2.93
C VAL A 196 -40.98 15.37 -3.77
N ASP A 197 -40.73 16.68 -3.58
CA ASP A 197 -41.49 17.76 -4.22
C ASP A 197 -43.03 17.70 -4.07
N GLY A 198 -43.51 16.99 -3.04
CA GLY A 198 -44.94 16.85 -2.71
C GLY A 198 -45.55 15.52 -3.13
N GLU A 199 -44.90 14.78 -4.03
CA GLU A 199 -45.36 13.50 -4.56
C GLU A 199 -44.84 12.32 -3.73
N VAL A 200 -45.64 11.26 -3.59
CA VAL A 200 -45.25 10.01 -2.92
C VAL A 200 -44.33 9.24 -3.87
N VAL A 201 -43.09 9.00 -3.44
CA VAL A 201 -42.06 8.32 -4.26
C VAL A 201 -42.23 6.81 -4.22
N ALA A 202 -42.65 6.27 -3.09
CA ALA A 202 -43.00 4.86 -2.91
C ALA A 202 -44.13 4.78 -1.87
N ALA A 203 -45.11 3.90 -2.08
CA ALA A 203 -46.24 3.72 -1.14
C ALA A 203 -45.91 2.64 -0.10
N GLY A 204 -46.35 2.86 1.15
CA GLY A 204 -46.10 1.96 2.28
C GLY A 204 -44.71 2.13 2.90
N GLU A 205 -44.32 1.18 3.74
CA GLU A 205 -43.02 1.20 4.41
C GLU A 205 -41.88 0.89 3.43
N VAL A 206 -40.89 1.77 3.42
CA VAL A 206 -39.67 1.62 2.60
C VAL A 206 -38.43 1.97 3.40
N VAL A 207 -37.29 1.40 3.01
CA VAL A 207 -35.98 1.74 3.58
C VAL A 207 -35.39 2.91 2.81
N VAL A 208 -35.10 4.01 3.50
CA VAL A 208 -34.42 5.18 2.92
C VAL A 208 -32.97 5.23 3.40
N LYS A 209 -32.03 5.07 2.47
CA LYS A 209 -30.58 5.26 2.67
C LYS A 209 -30.18 6.66 2.20
N VAL A 210 -29.61 7.44 3.12
CA VAL A 210 -29.07 8.78 2.87
C VAL A 210 -27.58 8.78 3.15
N SER A 211 -26.77 8.96 2.11
CA SER A 211 -25.31 8.95 2.18
C SER A 211 -24.72 10.36 2.07
N ALA A 212 -23.56 10.56 2.66
CA ALA A 212 -22.80 11.79 2.53
C ALA A 212 -22.22 11.92 1.10
N PRO A 213 -22.01 13.15 0.59
CA PRO A 213 -21.49 13.33 -0.76
C PRO A 213 -20.06 12.80 -0.86
N ASP A 214 -19.85 11.77 -1.67
CA ASP A 214 -18.53 11.36 -2.17
C ASP A 214 -18.36 11.74 -3.67
N GLY A 215 -19.37 12.41 -4.25
CA GLY A 215 -19.47 12.94 -5.62
C GLY A 215 -20.77 12.48 -6.27
N ASP A 216 -21.56 13.38 -6.85
CA ASP A 216 -22.92 13.02 -7.36
C ASP A 216 -22.87 11.92 -8.45
N ALA A 217 -21.78 11.86 -9.22
CA ALA A 217 -21.54 10.83 -10.23
C ALA A 217 -21.34 9.42 -9.64
N ALA A 218 -20.80 9.30 -8.42
CA ALA A 218 -20.53 8.02 -7.77
C ALA A 218 -21.82 7.38 -7.25
N ASP A 219 -22.71 8.17 -6.65
CA ASP A 219 -24.01 7.69 -6.14
C ASP A 219 -24.90 7.16 -7.28
N GLU A 220 -24.90 7.85 -8.43
CA GLU A 220 -25.61 7.39 -9.62
C GLU A 220 -24.97 6.15 -10.25
N ALA A 221 -23.64 6.04 -10.20
CA ALA A 221 -22.91 4.88 -10.72
C ALA A 221 -23.28 3.59 -9.96
N VAL A 222 -23.39 3.64 -8.62
CA VAL A 222 -23.81 2.47 -7.83
C VAL A 222 -25.21 1.99 -8.23
N VAL A 223 -26.16 2.91 -8.47
CA VAL A 223 -27.51 2.53 -8.93
C VAL A 223 -27.48 1.85 -10.30
N ARG A 224 -26.64 2.33 -11.23
CA ARG A 224 -26.47 1.70 -12.54
C ARG A 224 -25.83 0.32 -12.44
N VAL A 225 -24.83 0.16 -11.57
CA VAL A 225 -24.18 -1.13 -11.30
C VAL A 225 -25.18 -2.14 -10.74
N LEU A 226 -25.99 -1.76 -9.74
CA LEU A 226 -27.01 -2.64 -9.18
C LEU A 226 -28.01 -3.11 -10.24
N ARG A 227 -28.51 -2.20 -11.09
CA ARG A 227 -29.44 -2.54 -12.18
C ARG A 227 -28.82 -3.44 -13.24
N ASP A 228 -27.55 -3.21 -13.60
CA ASP A 228 -26.87 -4.07 -14.57
C ASP A 228 -26.61 -5.46 -13.99
N LEU A 229 -26.15 -5.57 -12.73
CA LEU A 229 -25.98 -6.85 -12.03
C LEU A 229 -27.30 -7.62 -11.95
N ALA A 230 -28.40 -6.97 -11.58
CA ALA A 230 -29.73 -7.58 -11.59
C ALA A 230 -30.13 -8.05 -13.00
N GLY A 231 -29.87 -7.23 -14.02
CA GLY A 231 -30.07 -7.60 -15.44
C GLY A 231 -29.13 -8.68 -15.96
N GLN A 232 -28.13 -9.09 -15.19
CA GLN A 232 -27.28 -10.25 -15.44
C GLN A 232 -27.71 -11.49 -14.63
N GLY A 233 -28.79 -11.38 -13.84
CA GLY A 233 -29.30 -12.47 -13.00
C GLY A 233 -28.65 -12.55 -11.60
N VAL A 234 -27.85 -11.56 -11.21
CA VAL A 234 -27.28 -11.50 -9.85
C VAL A 234 -28.37 -11.03 -8.87
N PRO A 235 -28.63 -11.77 -7.78
CA PRO A 235 -29.70 -11.42 -6.84
C PRO A 235 -29.26 -10.28 -5.91
N VAL A 236 -29.32 -9.05 -6.40
CA VAL A 236 -28.98 -7.83 -5.65
C VAL A 236 -30.23 -7.06 -5.23
N LEU A 237 -30.17 -6.38 -4.09
CA LEU A 237 -31.26 -5.49 -3.65
C LEU A 237 -31.24 -4.19 -4.45
N GLU A 238 -32.12 -4.09 -5.45
CA GLU A 238 -32.25 -2.89 -6.26
C GLU A 238 -33.01 -1.76 -5.54
N PRO A 239 -32.59 -0.50 -5.70
CA PRO A 239 -33.36 0.63 -5.23
C PRO A 239 -34.61 0.82 -6.08
N CYS A 240 -35.79 0.85 -5.45
CA CYS A 240 -37.06 1.17 -6.13
C CYS A 240 -37.11 2.63 -6.59
N ALA A 241 -36.39 3.53 -5.91
CA ALA A 241 -36.23 4.92 -6.34
C ALA A 241 -34.90 5.53 -5.87
N ALA A 242 -34.38 6.51 -6.61
CA ALA A 242 -33.21 7.30 -6.26
C ALA A 242 -33.49 8.79 -6.56
N PRO A 243 -34.28 9.48 -5.72
CA PRO A 243 -34.84 10.79 -6.07
C PRO A 243 -33.83 11.95 -6.05
N ALA A 244 -32.66 11.76 -5.45
CA ALA A 244 -31.59 12.74 -5.41
C ALA A 244 -30.24 12.03 -5.25
N PRO A 245 -29.12 12.64 -5.70
CA PRO A 245 -27.79 12.10 -5.46
C PRO A 245 -27.55 11.81 -3.98
N GLY A 246 -27.16 10.57 -3.66
CA GLY A 246 -26.92 10.09 -2.30
C GLY A 246 -28.19 9.82 -1.49
N VAL A 247 -29.35 9.71 -2.14
CA VAL A 247 -30.60 9.22 -1.54
C VAL A 247 -31.13 8.05 -2.36
N GLN A 248 -31.20 6.88 -1.73
CA GLN A 248 -31.70 5.65 -2.32
C GLN A 248 -32.85 5.11 -1.47
N ILE A 249 -33.90 4.62 -2.13
CA ILE A 249 -35.08 4.03 -1.50
C ILE A 249 -35.15 2.57 -1.93
N PHE A 250 -35.25 1.67 -0.97
CA PHE A 250 -35.27 0.23 -1.15
C PHE A 250 -36.57 -0.36 -0.55
N PRO A 251 -37.06 -1.50 -1.04
CA PRO A 251 -38.14 -2.22 -0.39
C PRO A 251 -37.72 -2.72 1.00
N VAL A 252 -38.69 -2.85 1.91
CA VAL A 252 -38.47 -3.53 3.19
C VAL A 252 -38.43 -5.04 2.94
N MET A 253 -37.44 -5.72 3.53
CA MET A 253 -37.28 -7.16 3.47
C MET A 253 -37.72 -7.79 4.80
N PRO A 254 -38.89 -8.46 4.87
CA PRO A 254 -39.47 -8.92 6.13
C PRO A 254 -38.63 -9.99 6.86
N GLY A 255 -37.92 -10.84 6.10
CA GLY A 255 -37.08 -11.90 6.68
C GLY A 255 -35.78 -11.40 7.33
N GLY A 256 -35.44 -10.12 7.16
CA GLY A 256 -34.26 -9.51 7.78
C GLY A 256 -32.93 -9.97 7.16
N ASP A 257 -31.86 -9.82 7.94
CA ASP A 257 -30.51 -10.22 7.55
C ASP A 257 -30.20 -11.70 7.89
N LEU A 258 -29.32 -12.33 7.10
CA LEU A 258 -28.95 -13.74 7.26
C LEU A 258 -28.25 -14.01 8.59
N ALA A 259 -27.45 -13.07 9.11
CA ALA A 259 -26.79 -13.24 10.40
C ALA A 259 -27.79 -13.49 11.53
N ARG A 260 -28.91 -12.75 11.55
CA ARG A 260 -30.03 -12.99 12.48
C ARG A 260 -30.75 -14.32 12.22
N ALA A 261 -30.97 -14.67 10.95
CA ALA A 261 -31.64 -15.93 10.60
C ALA A 261 -30.85 -17.16 11.09
N LEU A 262 -29.52 -17.16 10.90
CA LEU A 262 -28.62 -18.21 11.40
C LEU A 262 -28.54 -18.23 12.93
N GLY A 263 -28.50 -17.06 13.58
CA GLY A 263 -28.51 -16.97 15.04
C GLY A 263 -29.80 -17.52 15.67
N ALA A 264 -30.94 -17.31 15.02
CA ALA A 264 -32.22 -17.86 15.47
C ALA A 264 -32.32 -19.39 15.25
N ALA A 265 -31.65 -19.93 14.23
CA ALA A 265 -31.63 -21.37 13.95
C ALA A 265 -30.70 -22.16 14.88
N GLY A 266 -29.61 -21.54 15.37
CA GLY A 266 -28.63 -22.19 16.26
C GLY A 266 -28.94 -22.10 17.77
N GLY A 267 -30.08 -21.51 18.16
CA GLY A 267 -30.38 -21.16 19.55
C GLY A 267 -31.33 -22.11 20.29
N VAL A 268 -30.86 -23.30 20.72
CA VAL A 268 -31.32 -23.98 21.97
C VAL A 268 -30.14 -24.78 22.54
N GLY A 269 -29.62 -24.41 23.71
CA GLY A 269 -28.57 -25.21 24.37
C GLY A 269 -27.81 -24.57 25.54
N GLY A 270 -28.25 -23.44 26.08
CA GLY A 270 -27.71 -22.87 27.32
C GLY A 270 -28.53 -23.30 28.54
N GLY A 271 -28.45 -24.58 28.93
CA GLY A 271 -29.16 -25.10 30.10
C GLY A 271 -28.43 -26.27 30.74
N THR A 272 -27.82 -26.03 31.89
CA THR A 272 -27.25 -27.06 32.75
C THR A 272 -28.35 -28.07 33.18
N GLY A 273 -28.21 -29.34 32.82
CA GLY A 273 -28.99 -30.42 33.43
C GLY A 273 -29.40 -31.56 32.48
N VAL A 274 -28.61 -32.64 32.51
CA VAL A 274 -28.99 -34.07 32.52
C VAL A 274 -30.32 -34.52 31.85
N GLU A 275 -30.13 -35.55 30.99
CA GLU A 275 -31.06 -36.61 30.55
C GLU A 275 -32.01 -36.40 29.36
N GLY A 276 -31.68 -37.10 28.26
CA GLY A 276 -32.58 -38.06 27.62
C GLY A 276 -33.65 -37.53 26.66
N GLY A 277 -33.32 -37.49 25.36
CA GLY A 277 -34.33 -37.38 24.30
C GLY A 277 -33.72 -37.21 22.91
N ALA A 278 -33.51 -38.31 22.20
CA ALA A 278 -33.16 -38.30 20.78
C ALA A 278 -34.40 -37.94 19.94
N GLY A 279 -34.32 -36.90 19.10
CA GLY A 279 -35.28 -36.66 18.02
C GLY A 279 -35.74 -35.21 17.76
N GLY A 280 -34.86 -34.21 17.82
CA GLY A 280 -35.28 -32.81 17.57
C GLY A 280 -34.31 -31.88 16.81
N ASP A 281 -33.10 -32.32 16.44
CA ASP A 281 -32.02 -31.40 15.99
C ASP A 281 -31.79 -31.36 14.46
N ASP A 282 -32.34 -32.31 13.70
CA ASP A 282 -32.07 -32.44 12.25
C ASP A 282 -32.71 -31.31 11.39
N GLY A 283 -33.79 -30.68 11.87
CA GLY A 283 -34.51 -29.64 11.13
C GLY A 283 -33.81 -28.28 11.10
N ALA A 284 -33.18 -27.88 12.21
CA ALA A 284 -32.49 -26.59 12.32
C ALA A 284 -31.17 -26.56 11.53
N GLY A 285 -30.44 -27.68 11.52
CA GLY A 285 -29.26 -27.87 10.68
C GLY A 285 -29.59 -27.83 9.18
N SER A 286 -30.71 -28.44 8.78
CA SER A 286 -31.21 -28.41 7.39
C SER A 286 -31.58 -27.00 6.93
N ALA A 287 -32.26 -26.22 7.79
CA ALA A 287 -32.62 -24.83 7.49
C ALA A 287 -31.41 -23.92 7.24
N SER A 288 -30.41 -24.01 8.13
CA SER A 288 -29.18 -23.22 8.03
C SER A 288 -28.39 -23.57 6.77
N SER A 289 -28.31 -24.87 6.43
CA SER A 289 -27.65 -25.34 5.21
C SER A 289 -28.30 -24.79 3.94
N ARG A 290 -29.64 -24.75 3.86
CA ARG A 290 -30.36 -24.18 2.71
C ARG A 290 -30.11 -22.67 2.54
N LEU A 291 -30.11 -21.91 3.65
CA LEU A 291 -29.81 -20.48 3.62
C LEU A 291 -28.36 -20.21 3.18
N LEU A 292 -27.40 -20.98 3.68
CA LEU A 292 -26.00 -20.90 3.25
C LEU A 292 -25.84 -21.24 1.77
N THR A 293 -26.57 -22.25 1.28
CA THR A 293 -26.55 -22.64 -0.14
C THR A 293 -27.06 -21.53 -1.04
N ALA A 294 -28.23 -20.96 -0.74
CA ALA A 294 -28.78 -19.84 -1.51
C ALA A 294 -27.88 -18.60 -1.47
N THR A 295 -27.20 -18.36 -0.34
CA THR A 295 -26.24 -17.27 -0.20
C THR A 295 -24.98 -17.50 -1.03
N ALA A 296 -24.51 -18.74 -1.08
CA ALA A 296 -23.35 -19.13 -1.86
C ALA A 296 -23.63 -19.05 -3.37
N GLU A 297 -24.82 -19.46 -3.80
CA GLU A 297 -25.31 -19.28 -5.17
C GLU A 297 -25.38 -17.80 -5.56
N ALA A 298 -25.89 -16.94 -4.67
CA ALA A 298 -25.94 -15.50 -4.89
C ALA A 298 -24.54 -14.88 -5.09
N LEU A 299 -23.57 -15.25 -4.25
CA LEU A 299 -22.19 -14.77 -4.40
C LEU A 299 -21.51 -15.34 -5.65
N ALA A 300 -21.74 -16.62 -5.98
CA ALA A 300 -21.23 -17.23 -7.20
C ALA A 300 -21.77 -16.52 -8.46
N ALA A 301 -23.06 -16.15 -8.47
CA ALA A 301 -23.65 -15.35 -9.54
C ALA A 301 -22.97 -13.98 -9.67
N LEU A 302 -22.66 -13.31 -8.55
CA LEU A 302 -21.90 -12.04 -8.58
C LEU A 302 -20.50 -12.22 -9.18
N HIS A 303 -19.77 -13.24 -8.75
CA HIS A 303 -18.41 -13.52 -9.24
C HIS A 303 -18.39 -13.99 -10.71
N ALA A 304 -19.50 -14.54 -11.20
CA ALA A 304 -19.68 -14.93 -12.60
C ALA A 304 -20.17 -13.79 -13.51
N ALA A 305 -20.55 -12.64 -12.95
CA ALA A 305 -21.04 -11.50 -13.72
C ALA A 305 -19.97 -10.97 -14.70
N ASP A 306 -20.43 -10.50 -15.86
CA ASP A 306 -19.59 -9.89 -16.88
C ASP A 306 -19.05 -8.54 -16.39
N ARG A 307 -17.79 -8.54 -15.94
CA ARG A 307 -17.07 -7.33 -15.52
C ARG A 307 -17.08 -6.24 -16.58
N GLY A 308 -16.98 -6.59 -17.87
CA GLY A 308 -16.96 -5.61 -18.96
C GLY A 308 -18.27 -4.82 -19.05
N ARG A 309 -19.41 -5.48 -18.78
CA ARG A 309 -20.71 -4.81 -18.68
C ARG A 309 -20.81 -3.91 -17.45
N VAL A 310 -20.31 -4.36 -16.30
CA VAL A 310 -20.31 -3.55 -15.07
C VAL A 310 -19.41 -2.31 -15.23
N ASP A 311 -18.22 -2.46 -15.83
CA ASP A 311 -17.32 -1.36 -16.15
C ASP A 311 -17.97 -0.35 -17.11
N LEU A 312 -18.77 -0.82 -18.07
CA LEU A 312 -19.54 0.03 -18.96
C LEU A 312 -20.66 0.79 -18.22
N ALA A 313 -21.34 0.14 -17.25
CA ALA A 313 -22.40 0.75 -16.45
C ALA A 313 -21.88 1.88 -15.53
N LEU A 314 -20.61 1.83 -15.12
CA LEU A 314 -19.95 2.89 -14.36
C LEU A 314 -19.75 4.18 -15.18
N GLY A 315 -19.58 4.06 -16.50
CA GLY A 315 -19.50 5.19 -17.43
C GLY A 315 -18.35 6.15 -17.10
N SER A 316 -18.66 7.43 -16.88
CA SER A 316 -17.65 8.46 -16.59
C SER A 316 -16.92 8.29 -15.25
N ALA A 317 -17.39 7.38 -14.37
CA ALA A 317 -16.69 7.04 -13.14
C ALA A 317 -15.45 6.15 -13.37
N GLY A 318 -15.29 5.56 -14.56
CA GLY A 318 -14.20 4.63 -14.88
C GLY A 318 -14.50 3.19 -14.46
N PRO A 319 -13.62 2.23 -14.80
CA PRO A 319 -13.82 0.82 -14.51
C PRO A 319 -13.75 0.52 -13.00
N LEU A 320 -14.24 -0.66 -12.61
CA LEU A 320 -14.13 -1.20 -11.25
C LEU A 320 -12.66 -1.20 -10.81
N CYS A 321 -12.44 -0.65 -9.63
CA CYS A 321 -11.12 -0.54 -9.05
C CYS A 321 -10.69 -1.89 -8.51
N GLU A 322 -9.47 -2.30 -8.88
CA GLU A 322 -8.91 -3.53 -8.35
C GLU A 322 -8.48 -3.34 -6.90
N VAL A 323 -8.86 -4.30 -6.05
CA VAL A 323 -8.52 -4.30 -4.64
C VAL A 323 -7.02 -4.57 -4.50
N ASP A 324 -6.32 -3.68 -3.82
CA ASP A 324 -4.93 -3.86 -3.38
C ASP A 324 -4.91 -4.29 -1.89
N PRO A 325 -4.64 -5.57 -1.58
CA PRO A 325 -4.57 -6.06 -0.21
C PRO A 325 -3.52 -5.33 0.65
N ALA A 326 -2.39 -4.94 0.07
CA ALA A 326 -1.34 -4.24 0.80
C ALA A 326 -1.78 -2.82 1.19
N ALA A 327 -2.46 -2.11 0.28
CA ALA A 327 -3.06 -0.81 0.60
C ALA A 327 -4.13 -0.92 1.71
N ARG A 328 -4.93 -2.00 1.72
CA ARG A 328 -5.93 -2.24 2.78
C ARG A 328 -5.26 -2.48 4.14
N VAL A 329 -4.21 -3.31 4.17
CA VAL A 329 -3.41 -3.58 5.38
C VAL A 329 -2.76 -2.30 5.89
N ALA A 330 -2.18 -1.49 5.02
CA ALA A 330 -1.56 -0.22 5.42
C ALA A 330 -2.58 0.72 6.10
N GLY A 331 -3.81 0.78 5.58
CA GLY A 331 -4.89 1.54 6.21
C GLY A 331 -5.28 1.01 7.60
N ALA A 332 -5.27 -0.32 7.79
CA ALA A 332 -5.51 -0.93 9.10
C ALA A 332 -4.34 -0.67 10.06
N ARG A 333 -3.10 -0.77 9.56
CA ARG A 333 -1.86 -0.50 10.31
C ARG A 333 -1.84 0.91 10.91
N ASP A 334 -2.19 1.93 10.14
CA ASP A 334 -2.25 3.32 10.61
C ASP A 334 -3.17 3.49 11.84
N ALA A 335 -4.26 2.71 11.89
CA ALA A 335 -5.17 2.70 13.02
C ALA A 335 -4.55 1.99 14.24
N ILE A 336 -3.83 0.87 14.04
CA ILE A 336 -3.14 0.13 15.11
C ILE A 336 -2.01 0.95 15.71
N VAL A 337 -1.20 1.63 14.89
CA VAL A 337 -0.16 2.57 15.38
C VAL A 337 -0.75 3.61 16.34
N SER A 338 -1.97 4.06 16.06
CA SER A 338 -2.62 5.10 16.84
C SER A 338 -3.27 4.57 18.13
N LEU A 339 -3.83 3.35 18.11
CA LEU A 339 -4.75 2.87 19.16
C LEU A 339 -4.24 1.67 19.96
N ALA A 340 -3.37 0.84 19.38
CA ALA A 340 -2.78 -0.31 20.04
C ALA A 340 -1.30 -0.44 19.64
N PRO A 341 -0.45 0.57 19.90
CA PRO A 341 0.93 0.60 19.42
C PRO A 341 1.76 -0.58 19.93
N ALA A 342 1.42 -1.15 21.10
CA ALA A 342 2.09 -2.34 21.64
C ALA A 342 1.94 -3.57 20.72
N LEU A 343 0.89 -3.63 19.90
CA LEU A 343 0.59 -4.75 19.01
C LEU A 343 1.13 -4.55 17.59
N ILE A 344 1.77 -3.41 17.28
CA ILE A 344 2.18 -3.09 15.91
C ILE A 344 3.19 -4.09 15.35
N THR A 345 4.14 -4.55 16.17
CA THR A 345 5.17 -5.51 15.75
C THR A 345 4.54 -6.85 15.37
N ALA A 346 3.59 -7.34 16.17
CA ALA A 346 2.86 -8.57 15.90
C ALA A 346 1.97 -8.42 14.66
N PHE A 347 1.22 -7.32 14.57
CA PHE A 347 0.40 -6.99 13.41
C PHE A 347 1.22 -6.98 12.11
N ASP A 348 2.33 -6.24 12.08
CA ASP A 348 3.20 -6.12 10.90
C ASP A 348 3.81 -7.49 10.52
N ALA A 349 4.19 -8.32 11.50
CA ALA A 349 4.73 -9.65 11.26
C ALA A 349 3.70 -10.60 10.62
N VAL A 350 2.49 -10.64 11.14
CA VAL A 350 1.40 -11.47 10.59
C VAL A 350 0.95 -10.94 9.23
N ALA A 351 0.76 -9.63 9.10
CA ALA A 351 0.36 -8.98 7.85
C ALA A 351 1.31 -9.27 6.69
N ARG A 352 2.64 -9.22 6.92
CA ARG A 352 3.63 -9.59 5.91
C ARG A 352 3.58 -11.06 5.51
N THR A 353 3.21 -11.94 6.44
CA THR A 353 3.06 -13.37 6.14
C THR A 353 1.81 -13.62 5.32
N VAL A 354 0.70 -12.98 5.68
CA VAL A 354 -0.55 -12.99 4.91
C VAL A 354 -0.30 -12.49 3.48
N LEU A 355 0.23 -11.28 3.30
CA LEU A 355 0.42 -10.68 1.97
C LEU A 355 1.32 -11.50 1.04
N ARG A 356 2.33 -12.19 1.58
CA ARG A 356 3.23 -13.06 0.79
C ARG A 356 2.62 -14.43 0.46
N SER A 357 1.58 -14.83 1.18
CA SER A 357 0.93 -16.14 1.02
C SER A 357 -0.31 -16.08 0.14
N ILE A 358 -0.75 -14.87 -0.24
CA ILE A 358 -1.84 -14.68 -1.19
C ILE A 358 -1.41 -15.22 -2.56
N ALA A 359 -2.18 -16.16 -3.08
CA ALA A 359 -2.02 -16.72 -4.40
C ALA A 359 -2.69 -15.83 -5.45
N ASP A 360 -2.11 -15.83 -6.65
CA ASP A 360 -2.74 -15.19 -7.80
C ASP A 360 -4.02 -15.95 -8.17
N ALA A 361 -5.11 -15.21 -8.40
CA ALA A 361 -6.40 -15.76 -8.83
C ALA A 361 -7.03 -14.86 -9.91
N PRO A 362 -7.94 -15.39 -10.74
CA PRO A 362 -8.67 -14.59 -11.72
C PRO A 362 -9.43 -13.44 -11.04
N THR A 363 -9.42 -12.29 -11.69
CA THR A 363 -10.13 -11.10 -11.22
C THR A 363 -11.62 -11.21 -11.55
N VAL A 364 -12.48 -11.17 -10.53
CA VAL A 364 -13.95 -11.17 -10.64
C VAL A 364 -14.52 -9.84 -10.13
N VAL A 365 -15.82 -9.60 -10.38
CA VAL A 365 -16.55 -8.53 -9.71
C VAL A 365 -16.71 -8.90 -8.24
N LEU A 366 -16.29 -8.02 -7.34
CA LEU A 366 -16.36 -8.22 -5.89
C LEU A 366 -17.46 -7.36 -5.28
N HIS A 367 -18.10 -7.89 -4.24
CA HIS A 367 -18.89 -7.11 -3.30
C HIS A 367 -18.00 -6.15 -2.48
N GLY A 368 -16.83 -6.63 -2.04
CA GLY A 368 -15.79 -5.83 -1.38
C GLY A 368 -15.97 -5.58 0.13
N ASP A 369 -17.01 -6.15 0.74
CA ASP A 369 -17.25 -6.21 2.20
C ASP A 369 -18.23 -7.34 2.54
N PHE A 370 -18.19 -8.45 1.81
CA PHE A 370 -19.20 -9.50 1.91
C PHE A 370 -19.21 -10.16 3.30
N SER A 371 -20.41 -10.27 3.89
CA SER A 371 -20.66 -10.91 5.19
C SER A 371 -22.16 -11.19 5.37
N THR A 372 -22.51 -12.01 6.37
CA THR A 372 -23.90 -12.48 6.60
C THR A 372 -24.89 -11.38 6.95
N ASP A 373 -24.45 -10.24 7.48
CA ASP A 373 -25.30 -9.05 7.71
C ASP A 373 -25.61 -8.26 6.43
N GLN A 374 -24.87 -8.51 5.34
CA GLN A 374 -25.08 -7.89 4.02
C GLN A 374 -25.96 -8.74 3.09
N VAL A 375 -26.56 -9.79 3.63
CA VAL A 375 -27.42 -10.73 2.89
C VAL A 375 -28.82 -10.65 3.50
N LEU A 376 -29.80 -10.23 2.69
CA LEU A 376 -31.20 -10.15 3.10
C LEU A 376 -31.95 -11.40 2.67
N VAL A 377 -32.83 -11.90 3.54
CA VAL A 377 -33.59 -13.13 3.31
C VAL A 377 -35.06 -12.78 3.08
N GLY A 378 -35.64 -13.31 2.00
CA GLY A 378 -37.07 -13.24 1.73
C GLY A 378 -37.90 -14.06 2.73
N GLU A 379 -39.14 -13.64 3.00
CA GLU A 379 -40.04 -14.32 3.95
C GLU A 379 -40.34 -15.77 3.53
N LYS A 380 -40.53 -15.99 2.22
CA LYS A 380 -40.78 -17.33 1.68
C LYS A 380 -39.55 -18.22 1.75
N VAL A 381 -38.36 -17.69 1.47
CA VAL A 381 -37.09 -18.43 1.65
C VAL A 381 -36.93 -18.87 3.10
N LEU A 382 -37.25 -17.98 4.03
CA LEU A 382 -37.18 -18.28 5.46
C LEU A 382 -38.20 -19.34 5.88
N ALA A 383 -39.39 -19.35 5.28
CA ALA A 383 -40.42 -20.37 5.50
C ALA A 383 -40.03 -21.72 4.87
N ASP A 384 -39.60 -21.74 3.61
CA ASP A 384 -39.16 -22.93 2.88
C ASP A 384 -37.92 -23.55 3.54
N ALA A 385 -37.02 -22.73 4.09
CA ALA A 385 -35.89 -23.21 4.88
C ALA A 385 -36.35 -23.93 6.17
N ARG A 386 -37.54 -23.65 6.71
CA ARG A 386 -38.07 -24.31 7.91
C ARG A 386 -38.88 -25.57 7.60
N ASP A 387 -39.52 -25.64 6.44
CA ASP A 387 -40.31 -26.79 6.03
C ASP A 387 -39.45 -27.82 5.28
N SER A 388 -39.51 -29.10 5.69
CA SER A 388 -38.66 -30.20 5.17
C SER A 388 -39.01 -30.68 3.76
N ALA A 389 -39.59 -29.84 2.89
CA ALA A 389 -39.94 -30.23 1.54
C ALA A 389 -38.74 -30.08 0.58
N ASP A 390 -38.51 -31.13 -0.22
CA ASP A 390 -37.42 -31.34 -1.21
C ASP A 390 -37.41 -30.35 -2.40
N ASP A 391 -38.16 -29.24 -2.33
CA ASP A 391 -38.22 -28.28 -3.43
C ASP A 391 -37.03 -27.32 -3.36
N LYS A 392 -36.19 -27.37 -4.41
CA LYS A 392 -35.16 -26.35 -4.66
C LYS A 392 -35.79 -24.97 -4.65
N ILE A 393 -35.25 -24.06 -3.84
CA ILE A 393 -35.63 -22.64 -3.86
C ILE A 393 -35.31 -22.11 -5.27
N PRO A 394 -36.30 -21.67 -6.06
CA PRO A 394 -36.06 -21.34 -7.46
C PRO A 394 -35.21 -20.07 -7.60
N ALA A 395 -34.00 -20.23 -8.14
CA ALA A 395 -33.18 -19.13 -8.67
C ALA A 395 -33.44 -19.00 -10.19
N GLY A 396 -34.18 -17.97 -10.61
CA GLY A 396 -34.42 -17.73 -12.04
C GLY A 396 -35.45 -16.60 -12.31
N GLU A 397 -35.20 -15.84 -13.39
CA GLU A 397 -35.79 -14.54 -13.75
C GLU A 397 -37.24 -14.24 -13.30
N GLN A 398 -37.38 -13.07 -12.67
CA GLN A 398 -38.60 -12.42 -12.17
C GLN A 398 -39.24 -13.02 -10.91
N THR A 399 -38.45 -13.64 -10.03
CA THR A 399 -38.89 -13.95 -8.65
C THR A 399 -39.09 -12.64 -7.85
N PRO A 400 -40.22 -12.45 -7.14
CA PRO A 400 -40.40 -11.29 -6.26
C PRO A 400 -39.27 -11.18 -5.24
N ALA A 401 -38.88 -9.95 -4.87
CA ALA A 401 -37.80 -9.74 -3.89
C ALA A 401 -38.02 -10.51 -2.57
N GLY A 402 -39.27 -10.72 -2.14
CA GLY A 402 -39.62 -11.48 -0.93
C GLY A 402 -39.42 -13.00 -1.01
N ASP A 403 -39.04 -13.53 -2.17
CA ASP A 403 -38.95 -14.97 -2.45
C ASP A 403 -37.50 -15.46 -2.67
N GLN A 404 -36.50 -14.61 -2.45
CA GLN A 404 -35.09 -14.95 -2.68
C GLN A 404 -34.14 -14.37 -1.61
N VAL A 405 -32.89 -14.84 -1.62
CA VAL A 405 -31.77 -14.21 -0.92
C VAL A 405 -31.26 -13.06 -1.76
N LEU A 406 -31.00 -11.89 -1.16
CA LEU A 406 -30.53 -10.69 -1.85
C LEU A 406 -29.25 -10.14 -1.23
N LEU A 407 -28.25 -9.88 -2.07
CA LEU A 407 -27.03 -9.15 -1.70
C LEU A 407 -27.34 -7.65 -1.56
N ASN A 408 -26.89 -7.02 -0.47
CA ASN A 408 -27.07 -5.60 -0.20
C ASN A 408 -25.72 -4.84 -0.06
N ASP A 409 -25.76 -3.55 0.26
CA ASP A 409 -24.59 -2.66 0.52
C ASP A 409 -23.38 -2.74 -0.43
N PHE A 410 -23.61 -2.49 -1.73
CA PHE A 410 -22.58 -2.40 -2.77
C PHE A 410 -21.73 -1.10 -2.74
N ASP A 411 -21.62 -0.43 -1.58
CA ASP A 411 -20.80 0.79 -1.42
C ASP A 411 -19.30 0.53 -1.65
N ARG A 412 -18.87 -0.75 -1.58
CA ARG A 412 -17.46 -1.19 -1.75
C ARG A 412 -17.23 -2.07 -2.96
N VAL A 413 -18.18 -2.11 -3.90
CA VAL A 413 -18.06 -2.90 -5.12
C VAL A 413 -16.73 -2.60 -5.83
N GLY A 414 -16.06 -3.64 -6.28
CA GLY A 414 -14.72 -3.54 -6.87
C GLY A 414 -14.40 -4.75 -7.72
N ALA A 415 -13.12 -4.93 -8.03
CA ALA A 415 -12.63 -6.10 -8.74
C ALA A 415 -11.45 -6.73 -7.99
N GLY A 416 -11.29 -8.04 -8.05
CA GLY A 416 -10.15 -8.71 -7.41
C GLY A 416 -10.31 -10.22 -7.36
N SER A 417 -9.45 -10.88 -6.58
CA SER A 417 -9.56 -12.32 -6.30
C SER A 417 -10.89 -12.61 -5.58
N PRO A 418 -11.62 -13.68 -5.96
CA PRO A 418 -12.80 -14.12 -5.21
C PRO A 418 -12.48 -14.45 -3.74
N GLY A 419 -11.20 -14.74 -3.44
CA GLY A 419 -10.72 -14.95 -2.08
C GLY A 419 -11.00 -13.76 -1.15
N PHE A 420 -11.09 -12.53 -1.67
CA PHE A 420 -11.38 -11.35 -0.86
C PHE A 420 -12.77 -11.43 -0.20
N ASP A 421 -13.83 -11.68 -0.98
CA ASP A 421 -15.19 -11.79 -0.42
C ASP A 421 -15.38 -13.06 0.41
N LEU A 422 -14.81 -14.19 -0.04
CA LEU A 422 -14.85 -15.46 0.70
C LEU A 422 -14.11 -15.38 2.05
N GLY A 423 -12.94 -14.73 2.06
CA GLY A 423 -12.16 -14.49 3.28
C GLY A 423 -12.85 -13.49 4.22
N SER A 424 -13.54 -12.48 3.68
CA SER A 424 -14.36 -11.56 4.49
C SER A 424 -15.48 -12.29 5.20
N PHE A 425 -16.24 -13.12 4.49
CA PHE A 425 -17.29 -13.96 5.05
C PHE A 425 -16.74 -14.87 6.15
N ALA A 426 -15.70 -15.64 5.84
CA ALA A 426 -15.09 -16.58 6.77
C ALA A 426 -14.55 -15.88 8.04
N ALA A 427 -13.99 -14.67 7.91
CA ALA A 427 -13.52 -13.91 9.06
C ALA A 427 -14.68 -13.47 9.96
N VAL A 428 -15.81 -13.04 9.39
CA VAL A 428 -17.00 -12.66 10.18
C VAL A 428 -17.60 -13.87 10.89
N GLU A 429 -17.74 -15.00 10.21
CA GLU A 429 -18.26 -16.22 10.82
C GLU A 429 -17.33 -16.76 11.92
N LEU A 430 -16.00 -16.69 11.73
CA LEU A 430 -15.03 -17.04 12.77
C LEU A 430 -15.12 -16.12 13.99
N LEU A 431 -15.26 -14.80 13.78
CA LEU A 431 -15.38 -13.83 14.88
C LEU A 431 -16.71 -13.95 15.62
N ALA A 432 -17.76 -14.44 14.96
CA ALA A 432 -19.07 -14.65 15.52
C ALA A 432 -19.29 -16.07 16.08
N ASP A 433 -18.21 -16.85 16.22
CA ASP A 433 -18.22 -18.24 16.73
C ASP A 433 -19.11 -19.20 15.92
N ARG A 434 -19.15 -18.98 14.60
CA ARG A 434 -19.91 -19.78 13.62
C ARG A 434 -18.99 -20.41 12.57
N ALA A 435 -17.76 -20.76 12.94
CA ALA A 435 -16.78 -21.34 12.03
C ALA A 435 -17.28 -22.60 11.29
N ALA A 436 -18.21 -23.35 11.88
CA ALA A 436 -18.84 -24.52 11.27
C ALA A 436 -19.67 -24.21 10.01
N THR A 437 -19.99 -22.94 9.74
CA THR A 437 -20.72 -22.52 8.53
C THR A 437 -19.80 -22.28 7.33
N ILE A 438 -18.48 -22.17 7.55
CA ILE A 438 -17.51 -21.76 6.53
C ILE A 438 -17.36 -22.85 5.46
N ASP A 439 -17.04 -24.08 5.85
CA ASP A 439 -16.84 -25.18 4.89
C ASP A 439 -18.13 -25.50 4.09
N PRO A 440 -19.32 -25.63 4.71
CA PRO A 440 -20.57 -25.82 3.96
C PRO A 440 -20.86 -24.70 2.96
N PHE A 441 -20.56 -23.44 3.33
CA PHE A 441 -20.72 -22.31 2.42
C PHE A 441 -19.75 -22.38 1.23
N LEU A 442 -18.48 -22.70 1.48
CA LEU A 442 -17.46 -22.85 0.42
C LEU A 442 -17.78 -24.00 -0.55
N ASP A 443 -18.27 -25.12 -0.02
CA ASP A 443 -18.70 -26.28 -0.81
C ASP A 443 -19.92 -25.94 -1.69
N ALA A 444 -20.90 -25.22 -1.13
CA ALA A 444 -22.06 -24.74 -1.88
C ALA A 444 -21.65 -23.72 -2.96
N TYR A 445 -20.72 -22.82 -2.64
CA TYR A 445 -20.20 -21.83 -3.59
C TYR A 445 -19.49 -22.50 -4.77
N ALA A 446 -18.67 -23.52 -4.50
CA ALA A 446 -18.04 -24.34 -5.53
C ALA A 446 -19.08 -25.09 -6.39
N SER A 447 -20.10 -25.66 -5.75
CA SER A 447 -21.18 -26.38 -6.42
C SER A 447 -22.04 -25.48 -7.32
N ALA A 448 -22.15 -24.19 -6.98
CA ALA A 448 -22.82 -23.17 -7.77
C ALA A 448 -21.99 -22.65 -8.97
N GLY A 449 -20.80 -23.22 -9.21
CA GLY A 449 -19.90 -22.82 -10.30
C GLY A 449 -18.83 -21.81 -9.90
N GLY A 450 -18.79 -21.40 -8.63
CA GLY A 450 -17.71 -20.60 -8.08
C GLY A 450 -16.38 -21.35 -8.06
N SER A 451 -15.27 -20.63 -8.16
CA SER A 451 -13.91 -21.20 -8.02
C SER A 451 -13.24 -20.65 -6.75
N PRO A 452 -13.42 -21.29 -5.57
CA PRO A 452 -12.77 -20.83 -4.35
C PRO A 452 -11.26 -21.05 -4.48
N PRO A 453 -10.42 -20.04 -4.18
CA PRO A 453 -8.99 -20.20 -4.29
C PRO A 453 -8.46 -21.10 -3.16
N SER A 454 -7.35 -21.81 -3.37
CA SER A 454 -6.83 -22.76 -2.37
C SER A 454 -6.37 -22.11 -1.05
N ASP A 455 -6.22 -20.79 -1.05
CA ASP A 455 -5.70 -19.97 0.03
C ASP A 455 -6.79 -19.13 0.73
N VAL A 456 -8.07 -19.52 0.70
CA VAL A 456 -9.14 -18.78 1.44
C VAL A 456 -8.75 -18.47 2.88
N HIS A 457 -8.06 -19.39 3.58
CA HIS A 457 -7.56 -19.17 4.94
C HIS A 457 -6.60 -17.97 5.06
N VAL A 458 -5.79 -17.68 4.03
CA VAL A 458 -4.91 -16.50 3.97
C VAL A 458 -5.75 -15.23 3.81
N TRP A 459 -6.77 -15.26 2.96
CA TRP A 459 -7.72 -14.15 2.83
C TRP A 459 -8.55 -13.92 4.10
N THR A 460 -8.93 -14.99 4.81
CA THR A 460 -9.55 -14.91 6.13
C THR A 460 -8.62 -14.21 7.12
N ALA A 461 -7.33 -14.57 7.13
CA ALA A 461 -6.32 -13.91 7.96
C ALA A 461 -6.15 -12.42 7.60
N LEU A 462 -6.16 -12.08 6.31
CA LEU A 462 -6.19 -10.68 5.85
C LEU A 462 -7.38 -9.94 6.46
N HIS A 463 -8.59 -10.49 6.35
CA HIS A 463 -9.79 -9.84 6.85
C HIS A 463 -9.85 -9.75 8.38
N LEU A 464 -9.27 -10.70 9.12
CA LEU A 464 -9.06 -10.55 10.57
C LEU A 464 -8.18 -9.34 10.89
N LEU A 465 -7.09 -9.14 10.15
CA LEU A 465 -6.21 -7.97 10.32
C LEU A 465 -6.91 -6.66 9.96
N LEU A 466 -7.67 -6.62 8.86
CA LEU A 466 -8.44 -5.44 8.47
C LEU A 466 -9.49 -5.04 9.52
N ARG A 467 -9.94 -6.02 10.32
CA ARG A 467 -10.95 -5.88 11.38
C ARG A 467 -10.36 -5.67 12.77
N CYS A 468 -9.03 -5.61 12.92
CA CYS A 468 -8.37 -5.33 14.20
C CYS A 468 -8.81 -4.00 14.85
N ILE A 469 -9.37 -3.06 14.06
CA ILE A 469 -9.85 -1.76 14.58
C ILE A 469 -11.28 -1.80 15.11
N GLU A 470 -12.08 -2.80 14.73
CA GLU A 470 -13.50 -2.89 15.10
C GLU A 470 -13.75 -2.86 16.61
N PRO A 471 -12.98 -3.58 17.47
CA PRO A 471 -13.20 -3.55 18.92
C PRO A 471 -13.10 -2.16 19.52
N VAL A 472 -12.21 -1.33 18.97
CA VAL A 472 -12.06 0.05 19.40
C VAL A 472 -13.21 0.91 18.89
N ARG A 473 -13.70 0.68 17.66
CA ARG A 473 -14.87 1.36 17.11
C ARG A 473 -16.13 1.05 17.90
N ASP A 474 -16.24 -0.18 18.38
CA ASP A 474 -17.40 -0.71 19.07
C ASP A 474 -17.32 -0.53 20.59
N LEU A 475 -16.24 0.07 21.09
CA LEU A 475 -15.99 0.29 22.53
C LEU A 475 -16.05 -1.03 23.32
N ALA A 476 -15.42 -2.08 22.78
CA ALA A 476 -15.30 -3.35 23.48
C ALA A 476 -14.55 -3.15 24.82
N PRO A 477 -15.06 -3.70 25.94
CA PRO A 477 -14.44 -3.52 27.26
C PRO A 477 -12.97 -3.95 27.31
N ASP A 478 -12.61 -5.02 26.60
CA ASP A 478 -11.23 -5.46 26.39
C ASP A 478 -10.85 -5.34 24.90
N HIS A 479 -10.92 -4.12 24.37
CA HIS A 479 -10.62 -3.87 22.96
C HIS A 479 -9.19 -4.28 22.58
N VAL A 480 -8.19 -4.09 23.47
CA VAL A 480 -6.79 -4.47 23.20
C VAL A 480 -6.65 -5.99 23.14
N GLY A 481 -7.20 -6.73 24.11
CA GLY A 481 -7.19 -8.19 24.08
C GLY A 481 -7.93 -8.74 22.86
N GLU A 482 -8.99 -8.06 22.41
CA GLU A 482 -9.77 -8.45 21.24
C GLU A 482 -9.09 -8.11 19.91
N VAL A 483 -8.25 -7.05 19.87
CA VAL A 483 -7.31 -6.79 18.77
C VAL A 483 -6.24 -7.88 18.72
N GLU A 484 -5.65 -8.20 19.87
CA GLU A 484 -4.63 -9.23 20.00
C GLU A 484 -5.15 -10.60 19.58
N ARG A 485 -6.36 -10.97 20.03
CA ARG A 485 -7.05 -12.21 19.63
C ARG A 485 -7.18 -12.32 18.11
N ARG A 486 -7.56 -11.24 17.42
CA ARG A 486 -7.64 -11.22 15.94
C ARG A 486 -6.28 -11.43 15.28
N ILE A 487 -5.23 -10.79 15.79
CA ILE A 487 -3.85 -10.97 15.29
C ILE A 487 -3.41 -12.44 15.48
N SER A 488 -3.70 -13.03 16.66
CA SER A 488 -3.40 -14.43 16.96
C SER A 488 -4.15 -15.40 16.05
N LEU A 489 -5.45 -15.19 15.83
CA LEU A 489 -6.24 -16.01 14.89
C LEU A 489 -5.71 -15.90 13.46
N ALA A 490 -5.34 -14.68 13.03
CA ALA A 490 -4.74 -14.47 11.72
C ALA A 490 -3.39 -15.19 11.61
N ALA A 491 -2.58 -15.18 12.66
CA ALA A 491 -1.31 -15.89 12.73
C ALA A 491 -1.48 -17.41 12.64
N GLU A 492 -2.46 -17.97 13.35
CA GLU A 492 -2.79 -19.40 13.31
C GLU A 492 -3.18 -19.86 11.90
N LEU A 493 -4.03 -19.09 11.22
CA LEU A 493 -4.48 -19.42 9.87
C LEU A 493 -3.32 -19.50 8.87
N VAL A 494 -2.26 -18.73 9.05
CA VAL A 494 -1.07 -18.74 8.16
C VAL A 494 0.13 -19.50 8.74
N GLY A 495 -0.05 -20.25 9.84
CA GLY A 495 1.01 -21.03 10.48
C GLY A 495 2.19 -20.19 11.00
N ALA A 496 1.88 -19.01 11.54
CA ALA A 496 2.82 -18.01 12.02
C ALA A 496 2.70 -17.75 13.52
N GLU A 497 2.26 -18.75 14.30
CA GLU A 497 1.98 -18.61 15.74
C GLU A 497 3.21 -18.18 16.54
N ASP A 498 4.41 -18.57 16.08
CA ASP A 498 5.70 -18.20 16.69
C ASP A 498 6.00 -16.68 16.61
N LEU A 499 5.22 -15.91 15.84
CA LEU A 499 5.38 -14.46 15.68
C LEU A 499 4.58 -13.65 16.73
N VAL A 500 3.73 -14.32 17.52
CA VAL A 500 2.94 -13.69 18.60
C VAL A 500 3.51 -14.14 19.95
N GLY A 501 3.65 -13.22 20.91
CA GLY A 501 4.32 -13.48 22.19
C GLY A 501 3.67 -14.60 23.02
N GLU A 502 4.46 -15.29 23.85
CA GLU A 502 4.05 -16.48 24.63
C GLU A 502 2.86 -16.27 25.61
N GLY A 503 2.42 -15.02 25.83
CA GLY A 503 1.35 -14.67 26.77
C GLY A 503 -0.09 -14.93 26.30
N SER A 504 -0.31 -15.29 25.03
CA SER A 504 -1.63 -15.09 24.39
C SER A 504 -2.15 -16.30 23.61
N ARG A 505 -1.78 -17.53 24.03
CA ARG A 505 -2.34 -18.76 23.44
C ARG A 505 -3.80 -18.94 23.91
N PRO A 506 -4.80 -18.96 23.01
CA PRO A 506 -6.14 -19.40 23.37
C PRO A 506 -6.12 -20.91 23.66
N THR A 507 -7.01 -21.36 24.55
CA THR A 507 -7.26 -22.79 24.79
C THR A 507 -7.73 -23.50 23.52
N PRO A 508 -7.28 -24.75 23.28
CA PRO A 508 -7.55 -25.45 22.03
C PRO A 508 -9.01 -25.92 21.97
N ALA A 509 -9.85 -25.21 21.21
CA ALA A 509 -11.12 -25.72 20.72
C ALA A 509 -11.17 -25.52 19.19
N SER A 510 -11.49 -26.61 18.48
CA SER A 510 -11.73 -26.71 17.03
C SER A 510 -10.60 -26.29 16.08
N ARG A 511 -9.62 -27.19 15.90
CA ARG A 511 -8.76 -27.21 14.69
C ARG A 511 -9.59 -27.69 13.48
N PRO A 512 -9.54 -27.04 12.31
CA PRO A 512 -9.96 -27.68 11.06
C PRO A 512 -8.96 -28.79 10.70
N ALA A 513 -9.45 -29.99 10.41
CA ALA A 513 -8.64 -31.19 10.22
C ALA A 513 -7.73 -31.19 8.97
N ALA A 514 -7.82 -30.18 8.09
CA ALA A 514 -7.06 -30.11 6.85
C ALA A 514 -5.59 -29.62 7.02
N ALA A 515 -5.28 -28.85 8.07
CA ALA A 515 -3.96 -28.21 8.25
C ALA A 515 -2.82 -29.18 8.65
N SER A 516 -3.16 -30.42 9.04
CA SER A 516 -2.18 -31.42 9.50
C SER A 516 -1.44 -32.12 8.36
N ALA A 517 -2.09 -32.26 7.19
CA ALA A 517 -1.55 -33.06 6.09
C ALA A 517 -0.56 -32.31 5.19
N ALA A 518 -0.64 -30.96 5.11
CA ALA A 518 0.26 -30.14 4.31
C ALA A 518 1.58 -29.78 5.02
N ARG A 519 1.65 -29.93 6.36
CA ARG A 519 2.77 -29.50 7.22
C ARG A 519 4.10 -30.25 7.04
N ARG A 520 4.21 -31.15 6.06
CA ARG A 520 5.39 -31.99 5.88
C ARG A 520 6.15 -31.79 4.56
N ALA A 521 5.78 -30.79 3.76
CA ALA A 521 6.51 -30.45 2.54
C ALA A 521 7.07 -29.01 2.61
N SER A 522 8.37 -28.88 2.28
CA SER A 522 9.13 -27.63 2.07
C SER A 522 9.74 -26.93 3.31
N ARG A 523 10.69 -27.59 3.97
CA ARG A 523 11.90 -26.87 4.42
C ARG A 523 12.70 -26.53 3.15
N ARG A 524 12.57 -25.31 2.62
CA ARG A 524 13.49 -24.80 1.58
C ARG A 524 14.89 -24.77 2.19
N THR A 525 15.78 -25.64 1.74
CA THR A 525 17.22 -25.51 1.98
C THR A 525 17.69 -24.24 1.27
N SER A 526 18.42 -23.37 1.98
CA SER A 526 19.04 -22.19 1.38
C SER A 526 19.97 -22.59 0.24
N ARG A 527 20.08 -21.74 -0.80
CA ARG A 527 20.98 -22.00 -1.93
C ARG A 527 22.44 -21.91 -1.48
N PRO A 528 23.35 -22.74 -2.00
CA PRO A 528 24.75 -22.72 -1.59
C PRO A 528 25.41 -21.36 -1.88
N LEU A 529 26.14 -20.84 -0.90
CA LEU A 529 26.90 -19.59 -1.00
C LEU A 529 28.32 -19.85 -1.49
N LEU A 530 28.88 -18.88 -2.23
CA LEU A 530 30.29 -18.94 -2.58
C LEU A 530 31.17 -18.73 -1.34
N PRO A 531 32.13 -19.64 -1.05
CA PRO A 531 33.10 -19.43 0.02
C PRO A 531 34.09 -18.30 -0.31
N ASP A 532 34.86 -17.89 0.70
CA ASP A 532 35.90 -16.85 0.60
C ASP A 532 37.04 -17.27 -0.33
N SER A 533 37.25 -18.58 -0.48
CA SER A 533 38.15 -19.17 -1.46
C SER A 533 37.51 -20.37 -2.14
N VAL A 534 37.77 -20.54 -3.43
CA VAL A 534 37.29 -21.69 -4.20
C VAL A 534 38.47 -22.48 -4.75
N GLU A 535 38.46 -23.78 -4.51
CA GLU A 535 39.41 -24.71 -5.12
C GLU A 535 39.02 -25.01 -6.56
N THR A 536 39.97 -24.83 -7.48
CA THR A 536 39.79 -25.11 -8.90
C THR A 536 40.98 -25.89 -9.44
N VAL A 537 40.84 -26.46 -10.64
CA VAL A 537 41.95 -27.13 -11.34
C VAL A 537 43.15 -26.20 -11.60
N ASP A 538 42.92 -24.89 -11.64
CA ASP A 538 43.94 -23.86 -11.85
C ASP A 538 44.53 -23.31 -10.53
N GLY A 539 44.16 -23.93 -9.39
CA GLY A 539 44.53 -23.51 -8.04
C GLY A 539 43.41 -22.77 -7.30
N THR A 540 43.73 -22.34 -6.08
CA THR A 540 42.81 -21.61 -5.19
C THR A 540 42.55 -20.19 -5.68
N ILE A 541 41.28 -19.81 -5.75
CA ILE A 541 40.85 -18.45 -6.09
C ILE A 541 40.28 -17.77 -4.85
N ALA A 542 40.88 -16.65 -4.42
CA ALA A 542 40.34 -15.80 -3.37
C ALA A 542 39.20 -14.94 -3.94
N VAL A 543 37.96 -15.19 -3.50
CA VAL A 543 36.77 -14.55 -4.06
C VAL A 543 36.62 -13.13 -3.51
N GLY A 544 36.65 -12.14 -4.41
CA GLY A 544 36.51 -10.73 -4.04
C GLY A 544 35.07 -10.22 -4.13
N ARG A 545 34.38 -10.54 -5.22
CA ARG A 545 32.99 -10.12 -5.49
C ARG A 545 32.19 -11.29 -6.04
N ALA A 546 30.96 -11.45 -5.58
CA ALA A 546 29.96 -12.31 -6.22
C ALA A 546 28.66 -11.56 -6.52
N TRP A 547 27.96 -12.02 -7.54
CA TRP A 547 26.67 -11.49 -7.96
C TRP A 547 25.65 -12.63 -8.07
N PRO A 548 24.59 -12.61 -7.25
CA PRO A 548 23.53 -13.61 -7.32
C PRO A 548 22.68 -13.44 -8.59
N SER A 549 21.95 -14.50 -8.93
CA SER A 549 21.03 -14.55 -10.05
C SER A 549 19.73 -15.25 -9.64
N ALA A 550 18.63 -14.95 -10.33
CA ALA A 550 17.32 -15.54 -10.01
C ALA A 550 17.29 -17.06 -10.19
N ASP A 551 18.05 -17.58 -11.15
CA ASP A 551 18.21 -19.01 -11.47
C ASP A 551 19.04 -19.80 -10.46
N GLY A 552 19.55 -19.16 -9.41
CA GLY A 552 20.34 -19.81 -8.37
C GLY A 552 21.84 -19.82 -8.64
N ALA A 553 22.29 -19.39 -9.83
CA ALA A 553 23.72 -19.24 -10.12
C ALA A 553 24.31 -17.98 -9.47
N GLN A 554 25.61 -18.00 -9.21
CA GLN A 554 26.40 -16.84 -8.81
C GLN A 554 27.52 -16.61 -9.80
N LEU A 555 27.63 -15.40 -10.33
CA LEU A 555 28.86 -14.97 -11.02
C LEU A 555 29.84 -14.50 -9.98
N PHE A 556 31.13 -14.74 -10.17
CA PHE A 556 32.14 -14.21 -9.25
C PHE A 556 33.39 -13.77 -9.97
N GLU A 557 34.14 -12.91 -9.29
CA GLU A 557 35.53 -12.62 -9.61
C GLU A 557 36.39 -12.70 -8.34
N GLY A 558 37.64 -13.05 -8.55
CA GLY A 558 38.61 -13.23 -7.49
C GLY A 558 40.04 -13.16 -8.01
N ARG A 559 41.01 -13.32 -7.12
CA ARG A 559 42.43 -13.36 -7.48
C ARG A 559 42.99 -14.76 -7.31
N ASP A 560 43.79 -15.20 -8.28
CA ASP A 560 44.57 -16.42 -8.15
C ASP A 560 45.83 -16.21 -7.28
N GLY A 561 46.60 -17.28 -7.04
CA GLY A 561 47.84 -17.21 -6.25
C GLY A 561 48.93 -16.30 -6.85
N ALA A 562 48.81 -15.90 -8.12
CA ALA A 562 49.68 -14.93 -8.78
C ALA A 562 49.13 -13.49 -8.71
N GLY A 563 48.01 -13.28 -8.01
CA GLY A 563 47.33 -11.99 -7.88
C GLY A 563 46.51 -11.57 -9.11
N ARG A 564 46.41 -12.41 -10.14
CA ARG A 564 45.69 -12.08 -11.38
C ARG A 564 44.19 -12.16 -11.18
N LEU A 565 43.44 -11.22 -11.77
CA LEU A 565 41.98 -11.27 -11.74
C LEU A 565 41.47 -12.47 -12.57
N ARG A 566 40.57 -13.25 -11.98
CA ARG A 566 39.89 -14.41 -12.56
C ARG A 566 38.39 -14.26 -12.38
N ALA A 567 37.62 -14.76 -13.34
CA ALA A 567 36.16 -14.75 -13.31
C ALA A 567 35.61 -16.16 -13.48
N GLY A 568 34.47 -16.43 -12.83
CA GLY A 568 33.83 -17.73 -12.90
C GLY A 568 32.33 -17.67 -12.61
N THR A 569 31.72 -18.85 -12.69
CA THR A 569 30.32 -19.08 -12.37
C THR A 569 30.20 -20.23 -11.38
N CYS A 570 29.42 -20.05 -10.33
CA CYS A 570 28.96 -21.11 -9.44
C CYS A 570 27.51 -21.42 -9.81
N ALA A 571 27.21 -22.67 -10.15
CA ALA A 571 25.86 -23.12 -10.45
C ALA A 571 25.04 -23.33 -9.17
N ALA A 572 23.72 -23.51 -9.31
CA ALA A 572 22.81 -23.65 -8.18
C ALA A 572 23.08 -24.91 -7.32
N ASP A 573 23.72 -25.92 -7.90
CA ASP A 573 24.16 -27.14 -7.22
C ASP A 573 25.53 -26.99 -6.51
N GLY A 574 26.14 -25.80 -6.57
CA GLY A 574 27.48 -25.52 -6.02
C GLY A 574 28.63 -25.80 -7.00
N GLY A 575 28.35 -26.28 -8.22
CA GLY A 575 29.38 -26.55 -9.23
C GLY A 575 30.07 -25.27 -9.70
N VAL A 576 31.39 -25.18 -9.52
CA VAL A 576 32.18 -24.01 -9.93
C VAL A 576 32.85 -24.25 -11.28
N ARG A 577 32.72 -23.26 -12.17
CA ARG A 577 33.41 -23.19 -13.45
C ARG A 577 34.17 -21.88 -13.56
N LEU A 578 35.49 -21.99 -13.65
CA LEU A 578 36.40 -20.86 -13.85
C LEU A 578 36.61 -20.62 -15.36
N LEU A 579 36.69 -19.36 -15.77
CA LEU A 579 37.08 -19.01 -17.13
C LEU A 579 38.62 -18.98 -17.26
N PRO A 580 39.18 -19.27 -18.45
CA PRO A 580 40.57 -18.97 -18.73
C PRO A 580 40.85 -17.49 -18.49
N HIS A 581 42.06 -17.16 -18.04
CA HIS A 581 42.41 -15.77 -17.74
C HIS A 581 42.23 -14.88 -18.97
N ALA A 582 41.59 -13.71 -18.76
CA ALA A 582 41.32 -12.70 -19.79
C ALA A 582 40.70 -13.29 -21.08
N THR A 583 39.81 -14.28 -20.94
CA THR A 583 39.10 -14.91 -22.07
C THR A 583 37.65 -15.20 -21.66
N ASP A 584 36.70 -14.95 -22.56
CA ASP A 584 35.28 -15.20 -22.31
C ASP A 584 34.52 -15.37 -23.63
N GLU A 585 33.93 -16.54 -23.87
CA GLU A 585 33.20 -16.85 -25.11
C GLU A 585 32.04 -15.90 -25.38
N ARG A 586 31.44 -15.33 -24.32
CA ARG A 586 30.34 -14.36 -24.46
C ARG A 586 30.85 -12.92 -24.63
N LEU A 587 32.15 -12.69 -24.50
CA LEU A 587 32.84 -11.41 -24.75
C LEU A 587 33.97 -11.66 -25.77
N PRO A 588 33.65 -11.92 -27.04
CA PRO A 588 34.60 -12.40 -28.04
C PRO A 588 35.71 -11.40 -28.39
N GLY A 589 35.66 -10.15 -27.93
CA GLY A 589 36.77 -9.19 -28.04
C GLY A 589 37.83 -9.30 -26.93
N LEU A 590 37.53 -9.94 -25.80
CA LEU A 590 38.44 -10.00 -24.65
C LEU A 590 39.60 -10.96 -24.90
N ARG A 591 40.85 -10.47 -24.82
CA ARG A 591 42.08 -11.26 -24.98
C ARG A 591 43.12 -10.91 -23.91
N PRO A 592 44.06 -11.82 -23.59
CA PRO A 592 45.23 -11.48 -22.78
C PRO A 592 46.11 -10.45 -23.50
N GLY A 593 46.63 -9.46 -22.77
CA GLY A 593 47.54 -8.44 -23.33
C GLY A 593 47.68 -7.18 -22.48
N GLY A 594 46.58 -6.76 -21.84
CA GLY A 594 46.56 -5.64 -20.90
C GLY A 594 46.24 -6.04 -19.45
N GLU A 595 46.17 -5.05 -18.58
CA GLU A 595 45.82 -5.24 -17.17
C GLU A 595 44.30 -5.39 -17.02
N LEU A 596 43.84 -6.58 -16.65
CA LEU A 596 42.43 -6.88 -16.45
C LEU A 596 41.93 -6.29 -15.12
N LEU A 597 41.13 -5.22 -15.19
CA LEU A 597 40.63 -4.48 -14.03
C LEU A 597 39.30 -5.02 -13.49
N VAL A 598 38.42 -5.47 -14.38
CA VAL A 598 37.10 -6.03 -14.03
C VAL A 598 36.79 -7.19 -14.96
N HIS A 599 36.24 -8.28 -14.45
CA HIS A 599 35.70 -9.35 -15.28
C HIS A 599 34.48 -10.01 -14.63
N ARG A 600 33.30 -9.62 -15.10
CA ARG A 600 32.04 -10.27 -14.73
C ARG A 600 31.68 -11.28 -15.81
N ALA A 601 31.86 -12.57 -15.50
CA ALA A 601 31.73 -13.68 -16.43
C ALA A 601 30.47 -13.57 -17.32
N GLY A 602 30.72 -13.55 -18.63
CA GLY A 602 29.76 -13.40 -19.71
C GLY A 602 28.95 -12.12 -19.71
N ARG A 603 29.32 -11.08 -18.94
CA ARG A 603 28.59 -9.81 -18.84
C ARG A 603 29.42 -8.64 -19.36
N ARG A 604 30.60 -8.42 -18.77
CA ARG A 604 31.54 -7.36 -19.17
C ARG A 604 32.95 -7.63 -18.64
N ALA A 605 33.95 -7.07 -19.33
CA ALA A 605 35.30 -6.98 -18.84
C ALA A 605 35.89 -5.60 -19.17
N VAL A 606 36.83 -5.12 -18.36
CA VAL A 606 37.56 -3.86 -18.59
C VAL A 606 39.05 -4.14 -18.50
N VAL A 607 39.76 -3.77 -19.56
CA VAL A 607 41.21 -3.93 -19.68
C VAL A 607 41.85 -2.56 -19.79
N ARG A 608 42.92 -2.31 -19.03
CA ARG A 608 43.79 -1.15 -19.19
C ARG A 608 44.93 -1.52 -20.12
N GLU A 609 45.12 -0.75 -21.18
CA GLU A 609 46.14 -0.99 -22.21
C GLU A 609 47.02 0.25 -22.38
N THR A 610 48.29 0.03 -22.70
CA THR A 610 49.21 1.11 -23.07
C THR A 610 49.01 1.46 -24.54
N ALA A 611 48.91 2.74 -24.86
CA ALA A 611 48.76 3.22 -26.23
C ALA A 611 49.55 4.52 -26.42
N ASP A 612 50.58 4.47 -27.28
CA ASP A 612 51.52 5.59 -27.47
C ASP A 612 50.84 6.85 -28.03
N ASP A 613 49.78 6.67 -28.84
CA ASP A 613 49.03 7.78 -29.47
C ASP A 613 47.87 8.32 -28.59
N ALA A 614 47.65 7.74 -27.40
CA ALA A 614 46.54 8.13 -26.53
C ALA A 614 46.94 9.22 -25.51
N PRO A 615 46.05 10.19 -25.19
CA PRO A 615 46.27 11.12 -24.10
C PRO A 615 46.51 10.38 -22.78
N GLY A 616 47.64 10.64 -22.13
CA GLY A 616 48.05 9.96 -20.89
C GLY A 616 48.72 8.58 -21.09
N GLY A 617 48.95 8.15 -22.33
CA GLY A 617 49.67 6.92 -22.68
C GLY A 617 48.91 5.63 -22.38
N VAL A 618 47.64 5.71 -21.96
CA VAL A 618 46.79 4.57 -21.63
C VAL A 618 45.36 4.74 -22.09
N VAL A 619 44.73 3.61 -22.41
CA VAL A 619 43.31 3.52 -22.76
C VAL A 619 42.63 2.42 -21.94
N TYR A 620 41.31 2.51 -21.86
CA TYR A 620 40.47 1.54 -21.16
C TYR A 620 39.50 0.89 -22.15
N VAL A 621 39.67 -0.41 -22.39
CA VAL A 621 38.85 -1.18 -23.32
C VAL A 621 37.76 -1.92 -22.55
N LYS A 622 36.51 -1.57 -22.81
CA LYS A 622 35.32 -2.19 -22.21
C LYS A 622 34.74 -3.23 -23.16
N HIS A 623 35.01 -4.50 -22.89
CA HIS A 623 34.47 -5.62 -23.64
C HIS A 623 33.06 -5.97 -23.14
N LEU A 624 32.11 -6.04 -24.07
CA LEU A 624 30.70 -6.24 -23.80
C LEU A 624 30.13 -7.34 -24.71
N ARG A 625 28.89 -7.75 -24.43
CA ARG A 625 28.13 -8.55 -25.41
C ARG A 625 27.85 -7.70 -26.65
N PRO A 626 27.91 -8.26 -27.87
CA PRO A 626 27.77 -7.47 -29.10
C PRO A 626 26.53 -6.57 -29.13
N LYS A 627 25.38 -7.12 -28.70
CA LYS A 627 24.10 -6.39 -28.64
C LYS A 627 24.04 -5.21 -27.64
N LYS A 628 25.08 -4.98 -26.84
CA LYS A 628 25.14 -3.91 -25.82
C LYS A 628 26.11 -2.79 -26.18
N VAL A 629 27.05 -3.02 -27.09
CA VAL A 629 28.16 -2.07 -27.35
C VAL A 629 27.64 -0.73 -27.85
N ALA A 630 26.81 -0.72 -28.90
CA ALA A 630 26.30 0.52 -29.49
C ALA A 630 25.57 1.41 -28.46
N ARG A 631 24.66 0.83 -27.68
CA ARG A 631 23.92 1.54 -26.64
C ARG A 631 24.84 2.11 -25.54
N VAL A 632 25.87 1.36 -25.14
CA VAL A 632 26.81 1.82 -24.10
C VAL A 632 27.73 2.92 -24.63
N ALA A 633 28.16 2.82 -25.89
CA ALA A 633 28.93 3.88 -26.55
C ALA A 633 28.13 5.18 -26.62
N GLU A 634 26.90 5.12 -27.13
CA GLU A 634 25.99 6.28 -27.22
C GLU A 634 25.69 6.92 -25.85
N ALA A 635 25.43 6.10 -24.83
CA ALA A 635 25.25 6.58 -23.46
C ALA A 635 26.52 7.25 -22.91
N SER A 636 27.70 6.69 -23.18
CA SER A 636 28.99 7.24 -22.75
C SER A 636 29.30 8.57 -23.44
N GLU A 637 29.05 8.69 -24.74
CA GLU A 637 29.22 9.94 -25.49
C GLU A 637 28.26 11.01 -25.01
N THR A 638 26.97 10.67 -24.87
CA THR A 638 25.95 11.60 -24.41
C THR A 638 26.24 12.09 -23.01
N ALA A 639 26.52 11.17 -22.08
CA ALA A 639 26.88 11.54 -20.73
C ALA A 639 28.17 12.35 -20.66
N GLY A 640 29.19 11.99 -21.45
CA GLY A 640 30.44 12.75 -21.51
C GLY A 640 30.23 14.18 -21.99
N ARG A 641 29.34 14.41 -22.98
CA ARG A 641 28.98 15.78 -23.40
C ARG A 641 28.27 16.55 -22.29
N LEU A 642 27.28 15.94 -21.63
CA LEU A 642 26.52 16.57 -20.55
C LEU A 642 27.41 16.88 -19.34
N ALA A 643 28.29 15.94 -18.95
CA ALA A 643 29.26 16.11 -17.88
C ALA A 643 30.21 17.27 -18.14
N ARG A 644 30.81 17.34 -19.35
CA ARG A 644 31.69 18.45 -19.75
C ARG A 644 30.96 19.79 -19.78
N ALA A 645 29.73 19.82 -20.27
CA ALA A 645 28.90 21.04 -20.24
C ALA A 645 28.59 21.52 -18.82
N ALA A 646 28.48 20.59 -17.85
CA ALA A 646 28.24 20.89 -16.45
C ALA A 646 29.51 21.30 -15.67
N GLY A 647 30.71 21.08 -16.24
CA GLY A 647 32.01 21.41 -15.64
C GLY A 647 32.83 20.19 -15.20
N PHE A 648 32.34 18.97 -15.37
CA PHE A 648 33.09 17.75 -15.08
C PHE A 648 34.01 17.35 -16.25
N ALA A 649 35.14 16.73 -15.93
CA ALA A 649 35.84 15.91 -16.91
C ALA A 649 35.13 14.55 -17.08
N ALA A 650 35.32 13.92 -18.23
CA ALA A 650 34.82 12.58 -18.51
C ALA A 650 35.72 11.89 -19.53
N PRO A 651 35.82 10.55 -19.52
CA PRO A 651 36.46 9.79 -20.61
C PRO A 651 35.84 10.10 -21.98
N GLU A 652 36.66 10.14 -23.01
CA GLU A 652 36.23 10.22 -24.41
C GLU A 652 36.10 8.83 -25.01
N VAL A 653 35.05 8.62 -25.81
CA VAL A 653 34.94 7.43 -26.66
C VAL A 653 35.90 7.61 -27.83
N LEU A 654 36.98 6.82 -27.83
CA LEU A 654 38.01 6.91 -28.86
C LEU A 654 37.66 6.04 -30.06
N THR A 655 37.26 4.80 -29.81
CA THR A 655 36.84 3.84 -30.84
C THR A 655 35.74 2.93 -30.32
N THR A 656 34.88 2.48 -31.22
CA THR A 656 33.82 1.50 -30.95
C THR A 656 33.83 0.43 -32.03
N ASP A 657 33.80 -0.83 -31.64
CA ASP A 657 33.68 -1.97 -32.55
C ASP A 657 32.47 -2.86 -32.18
N GLN A 658 32.32 -4.04 -32.79
CA GLN A 658 31.17 -4.92 -32.53
C GLN A 658 31.19 -5.60 -31.14
N HIS A 659 32.28 -5.53 -30.39
CA HIS A 659 32.57 -6.30 -29.18
C HIS A 659 33.14 -5.44 -28.04
N SER A 660 33.65 -4.25 -28.35
CA SER A 660 34.31 -3.34 -27.40
C SER A 660 34.04 -1.86 -27.67
N LEU A 661 34.23 -1.09 -26.61
CA LEU A 661 34.31 0.36 -26.60
C LEU A 661 35.66 0.74 -25.96
N THR A 662 36.45 1.59 -26.61
CA THR A 662 37.72 2.10 -26.08
C THR A 662 37.55 3.52 -25.59
N LEU A 663 37.94 3.75 -24.34
CA LEU A 663 37.82 5.03 -23.65
C LEU A 663 39.20 5.64 -23.37
N SER A 664 39.30 6.96 -23.44
CA SER A 664 40.48 7.69 -22.95
C SER A 664 40.62 7.58 -21.43
N SER A 665 41.80 7.90 -20.89
CA SER A 665 41.93 8.19 -19.46
C SER A 665 41.20 9.48 -19.09
N ALA A 666 40.79 9.59 -17.82
CA ALA A 666 40.29 10.81 -17.22
C ALA A 666 41.25 11.29 -16.11
N PRO A 667 41.39 12.61 -15.89
CA PRO A 667 42.34 13.15 -14.93
C PRO A 667 41.96 12.85 -13.48
N GLY A 668 42.97 12.77 -12.62
CA GLY A 668 42.83 12.62 -11.18
C GLY A 668 42.97 11.20 -10.66
N MET A 669 42.97 11.08 -9.33
CA MET A 669 42.97 9.80 -8.62
C MET A 669 41.58 9.47 -8.09
N PRO A 670 41.26 8.18 -7.84
CA PRO A 670 39.97 7.79 -7.29
C PRO A 670 39.65 8.54 -5.99
N VAL A 671 38.45 9.11 -5.91
CA VAL A 671 37.98 9.82 -4.69
C VAL A 671 37.97 8.87 -3.48
N ALA A 672 37.70 7.58 -3.68
CA ALA A 672 37.83 6.58 -2.63
C ALA A 672 39.25 6.49 -2.02
N ASP A 673 40.30 6.68 -2.82
CA ASP A 673 41.68 6.66 -2.34
C ASP A 673 42.07 7.99 -1.66
N LEU A 674 41.49 9.10 -2.12
CA LEU A 674 41.65 10.42 -1.48
C LEU A 674 41.11 10.41 -0.04
N ALA A 675 39.96 9.76 0.17
CA ALA A 675 39.37 9.56 1.50
C ALA A 675 40.32 8.83 2.47
N VAL A 676 41.01 7.79 1.97
CA VAL A 676 41.93 6.97 2.76
C VAL A 676 43.21 7.73 3.14
N ARG A 677 43.67 8.65 2.29
CA ARG A 677 44.85 9.50 2.57
C ARG A 677 44.60 10.56 3.64
N ALA A 678 43.34 10.78 4.03
CA ALA A 678 42.92 11.75 5.05
C ALA A 678 43.38 13.19 4.78
N ASP A 679 43.61 13.56 3.51
CA ASP A 679 43.84 14.94 3.11
C ASP A 679 42.50 15.69 3.09
N LEU A 680 42.12 16.23 4.24
CA LEU A 680 40.84 16.91 4.42
C LEU A 680 40.74 18.21 3.60
N THR A 681 41.86 18.83 3.25
CA THR A 681 41.88 20.05 2.44
C THR A 681 41.50 19.72 1.00
N ALA A 682 42.20 18.77 0.38
CA ALA A 682 41.87 18.30 -0.96
C ALA A 682 40.47 17.67 -1.03
N TRP A 683 40.05 16.96 0.04
CA TRP A 683 38.71 16.42 0.18
C TRP A 683 37.63 17.49 0.18
N GLN A 684 37.84 18.58 0.94
CA GLN A 684 36.90 19.69 1.00
C GLN A 684 36.79 20.39 -0.35
N VAL A 685 37.91 20.70 -1.00
CA VAL A 685 37.92 21.33 -2.33
C VAL A 685 37.17 20.46 -3.34
N MET A 686 37.42 19.14 -3.34
CA MET A 686 36.72 18.21 -4.23
C MET A 686 35.20 18.24 -4.07
N TRP A 687 34.69 18.25 -2.83
CA TRP A 687 33.24 18.31 -2.58
C TRP A 687 32.63 19.68 -2.89
N GLU A 688 33.38 20.76 -2.72
CA GLU A 688 32.99 22.10 -3.16
C GLU A 688 32.88 22.16 -4.69
N THR A 689 33.85 21.60 -5.42
CA THR A 689 33.80 21.44 -6.89
C THR A 689 32.63 20.58 -7.33
N TRP A 690 32.38 19.46 -6.64
CA TRP A 690 31.23 18.60 -6.92
C TRP A 690 29.90 19.35 -6.74
N LEU A 691 29.74 20.08 -5.64
CA LEU A 691 28.53 20.87 -5.35
C LEU A 691 28.29 21.96 -6.41
N GLU A 692 29.36 22.56 -6.95
CA GLU A 692 29.23 23.55 -8.02
C GLU A 692 28.69 22.93 -9.32
N HIS A 693 29.18 21.75 -9.70
CA HIS A 693 28.92 21.16 -11.02
C HIS A 693 27.71 20.22 -11.04
N TRP A 694 27.44 19.49 -9.95
CA TRP A 694 26.41 18.46 -9.92
C TRP A 694 24.99 18.98 -10.24
N PRO A 695 24.51 20.08 -9.64
CA PRO A 695 23.18 20.60 -9.96
C PRO A 695 23.02 21.03 -11.43
N ARG A 696 24.12 21.47 -12.08
CA ARG A 696 24.13 21.81 -13.51
C ARG A 696 23.93 20.57 -14.38
N LEU A 697 24.58 19.46 -14.01
CA LEU A 697 24.42 18.18 -14.71
C LEU A 697 22.99 17.66 -14.60
N VAL A 698 22.43 17.60 -13.39
CA VAL A 698 21.05 17.11 -13.14
C VAL A 698 20.01 17.88 -13.95
N ARG A 699 20.17 19.21 -14.06
CA ARG A 699 19.27 20.11 -14.79
C ARG A 699 19.48 20.13 -16.31
N SER A 700 20.48 19.41 -16.82
CA SER A 700 20.78 19.43 -18.24
C SER A 700 19.63 18.85 -19.06
N THR A 701 19.36 19.46 -20.22
CA THR A 701 18.32 19.03 -21.16
C THR A 701 18.96 18.62 -22.49
N GLY A 702 18.39 17.64 -23.18
CA GLY A 702 18.84 17.25 -24.54
C GLY A 702 19.66 15.96 -24.67
N GLY A 703 19.57 15.02 -23.72
CA GLY A 703 20.08 13.66 -23.89
C GLY A 703 18.92 12.69 -24.11
N GLU A 704 18.97 11.86 -25.17
CA GLU A 704 18.07 10.71 -25.26
C GLU A 704 18.50 9.67 -24.22
N ALA A 705 17.70 9.50 -23.18
CA ALA A 705 17.95 8.54 -22.11
C ALA A 705 16.63 7.90 -21.64
N ASP A 706 16.70 6.65 -21.21
CA ASP A 706 15.55 5.94 -20.64
C ASP A 706 15.11 6.60 -19.32
N VAL A 707 13.85 6.40 -18.92
CA VAL A 707 13.37 6.81 -17.59
C VAL A 707 13.56 5.66 -16.60
N HIS A 708 14.11 5.97 -15.42
CA HIS A 708 14.15 5.08 -14.26
C HIS A 708 13.35 5.72 -13.13
N ASP A 709 12.07 5.36 -13.04
CA ASP A 709 11.15 5.92 -12.08
C ASP A 709 11.26 5.28 -10.68
N ALA A 710 10.48 5.80 -9.72
CA ALA A 710 10.43 5.28 -8.36
C ALA A 710 9.92 3.83 -8.26
N GLY A 711 9.10 3.38 -9.21
CA GLY A 711 8.64 1.99 -9.30
C GLY A 711 9.78 1.05 -9.68
N ALA A 712 10.60 1.44 -10.66
CA ALA A 712 11.80 0.72 -11.06
C ALA A 712 12.83 0.62 -9.92
N GLU A 713 13.00 1.68 -9.11
CA GLU A 713 13.86 1.62 -7.92
C GLU A 713 13.30 0.69 -6.83
N ALA A 714 11.98 0.73 -6.58
CA ALA A 714 11.34 -0.20 -5.65
C ALA A 714 11.56 -1.67 -6.05
N GLU A 715 11.54 -1.98 -7.35
CA GLU A 715 11.86 -3.33 -7.86
C GLU A 715 13.33 -3.72 -7.65
N VAL A 716 14.27 -2.76 -7.69
CA VAL A 716 15.68 -3.01 -7.33
C VAL A 716 15.78 -3.46 -5.88
N VAL A 717 15.14 -2.75 -4.95
CA VAL A 717 15.12 -3.10 -3.53
C VAL A 717 14.49 -4.48 -3.31
N ALA A 718 13.33 -4.73 -3.92
CA ALA A 718 12.65 -6.03 -3.84
C ALA A 718 13.50 -7.18 -4.38
N THR A 719 14.25 -6.95 -5.47
CA THR A 719 15.15 -7.95 -6.06
C THR A 719 16.29 -8.31 -5.09
N TRP A 720 16.90 -7.32 -4.43
CA TRP A 720 17.93 -7.59 -3.43
C TRP A 720 17.39 -8.26 -2.16
N ALA A 721 16.19 -7.90 -1.72
CA ALA A 721 15.52 -8.58 -0.61
C ALA A 721 15.24 -10.06 -0.93
N ARG A 722 14.84 -10.37 -2.17
CA ARG A 722 14.67 -11.74 -2.66
C ARG A 722 16.00 -12.49 -2.67
N HIS A 723 17.07 -11.89 -3.19
CA HIS A 723 18.41 -12.51 -3.17
C HIS A 723 18.89 -12.82 -1.75
N LEU A 724 18.72 -11.91 -0.80
CA LEU A 724 19.08 -12.15 0.60
C LEU A 724 18.25 -13.29 1.22
N THR A 725 16.98 -13.41 0.87
CA THR A 725 16.14 -14.53 1.33
C THR A 725 16.51 -15.86 0.69
N ASP A 726 16.76 -15.89 -0.62
CA ASP A 726 16.96 -17.14 -1.36
C ASP A 726 18.31 -17.81 -1.06
N TYR A 727 19.34 -16.99 -0.82
CA TYR A 727 20.71 -17.46 -0.55
C TYR A 727 21.11 -17.40 0.93
N ASP A 728 20.40 -16.62 1.75
CA ASP A 728 20.68 -16.37 3.16
C ASP A 728 22.17 -16.09 3.50
N PRO A 729 22.83 -15.14 2.80
CA PRO A 729 24.26 -14.86 2.99
C PRO A 729 24.63 -14.31 4.38
N LEU A 730 23.63 -13.93 5.19
CA LEU A 730 23.80 -13.38 6.54
C LEU A 730 23.41 -14.39 7.64
N GLY A 731 23.10 -15.66 7.28
CA GLY A 731 22.78 -16.72 8.24
C GLY A 731 21.54 -16.42 9.09
N TRP A 732 20.57 -15.71 8.53
CA TRP A 732 19.39 -15.29 9.27
C TRP A 732 18.51 -16.48 9.68
N CYS A 733 18.53 -17.59 8.94
CA CYS A 733 17.73 -18.76 9.28
C CYS A 733 18.30 -19.53 10.49
N ASP A 734 19.59 -19.37 10.79
CA ASP A 734 20.34 -20.20 11.74
C ASP A 734 20.01 -19.91 13.21
N SER A 735 19.47 -18.73 13.52
CA SER A 735 19.17 -18.31 14.90
C SER A 735 17.86 -17.53 15.02
N ARG A 736 17.28 -17.48 16.23
CA ARG A 736 16.08 -16.67 16.52
C ARG A 736 16.34 -15.18 16.28
N ALA A 737 17.50 -14.68 16.70
CA ALA A 737 17.92 -13.30 16.47
C ALA A 737 18.08 -13.01 14.97
N GLY A 738 18.68 -13.93 14.21
CA GLY A 738 18.80 -13.84 12.75
C GLY A 738 17.44 -13.78 12.06
N ARG A 739 16.46 -14.60 12.48
CA ARG A 739 15.11 -14.59 11.90
C ARG A 739 14.38 -13.27 12.19
N SER A 740 14.60 -12.70 13.37
CA SER A 740 14.10 -11.37 13.72
C SER A 740 14.72 -10.29 12.82
N MET A 741 16.05 -10.33 12.65
CA MET A 741 16.78 -9.40 11.77
C MET A 741 16.31 -9.47 10.32
N ARG A 742 16.13 -10.68 9.78
CA ARG A 742 15.51 -10.89 8.45
C ARG A 742 14.14 -10.23 8.35
N THR A 743 13.33 -10.38 9.39
CA THR A 743 12.00 -9.79 9.44
C THR A 743 12.08 -8.27 9.41
N HIS A 744 12.94 -7.65 10.22
CA HIS A 744 13.12 -6.20 10.21
C HIS A 744 13.67 -5.68 8.88
N TYR A 745 14.63 -6.38 8.28
CA TYR A 745 15.17 -6.03 6.98
C TYR A 745 14.10 -6.05 5.89
N LEU A 746 13.29 -7.12 5.84
CA LEU A 746 12.21 -7.24 4.86
C LEU A 746 11.13 -6.16 5.09
N ALA A 747 10.79 -5.83 6.34
CA ALA A 747 9.91 -4.68 6.63
C ALA A 747 10.49 -3.39 6.05
N ALA A 748 11.76 -3.10 6.33
CA ALA A 748 12.39 -1.87 5.88
C ALA A 748 12.43 -1.80 4.34
N ALA A 749 12.65 -2.94 3.66
CA ALA A 749 12.61 -3.03 2.20
C ALA A 749 11.21 -2.74 1.65
N ASP A 750 10.18 -3.33 2.24
CA ASP A 750 8.78 -3.14 1.83
C ASP A 750 8.30 -1.70 2.11
N ASP A 751 8.63 -1.15 3.29
CA ASP A 751 8.30 0.23 3.68
C ASP A 751 8.89 1.25 2.71
N VAL A 752 10.15 1.04 2.31
CA VAL A 752 10.83 1.91 1.36
C VAL A 752 10.26 1.76 -0.05
N ALA A 753 9.99 0.52 -0.50
CA ALA A 753 9.34 0.27 -1.78
C ALA A 753 7.96 0.96 -1.84
N LEU A 754 7.19 0.91 -0.76
CA LEU A 754 5.91 1.60 -0.65
C LEU A 754 6.09 3.13 -0.64
N ALA A 755 7.05 3.64 0.11
CA ALA A 755 7.34 5.07 0.17
C ALA A 755 7.73 5.64 -1.20
N LEU A 756 8.54 4.91 -1.97
CA LEU A 756 8.92 5.25 -3.34
C LEU A 756 7.69 5.27 -4.28
N ARG A 757 6.81 4.27 -4.20
CA ARG A 757 5.60 4.15 -5.06
C ARG A 757 4.49 5.15 -4.73
N LYS A 758 4.40 5.60 -3.48
CA LYS A 758 3.30 6.46 -2.99
C LYS A 758 3.21 7.80 -3.71
N ARG A 759 4.33 8.28 -4.26
CA ARG A 759 4.44 9.60 -4.88
C ARG A 759 5.53 9.57 -5.94
N THR A 760 5.42 10.39 -6.98
CA THR A 760 6.46 10.58 -7.99
C THR A 760 7.04 11.99 -7.89
N GLY A 761 8.35 12.12 -8.05
CA GLY A 761 9.11 13.37 -8.05
C GLY A 761 9.35 13.91 -9.47
N GLY A 762 10.02 15.07 -9.54
CA GLY A 762 10.50 15.63 -10.82
C GLY A 762 11.68 14.84 -11.35
N LEU A 763 11.82 14.73 -12.68
CA LEU A 763 12.91 13.99 -13.32
C LEU A 763 14.04 14.93 -13.74
N GLY A 764 15.28 14.47 -13.54
CA GLY A 764 16.51 15.08 -14.03
C GLY A 764 17.48 14.02 -14.55
N ILE A 765 18.61 14.46 -15.11
CA ILE A 765 19.67 13.54 -15.52
C ILE A 765 20.23 12.86 -14.28
N SER A 766 20.28 11.52 -14.32
CA SER A 766 20.76 10.68 -13.23
C SER A 766 21.83 9.70 -13.72
N HIS A 767 22.86 9.54 -12.89
CA HIS A 767 23.93 8.58 -13.07
C HIS A 767 23.49 7.16 -12.69
N ARG A 768 22.66 7.02 -11.65
CA ARG A 768 22.10 5.80 -11.04
C ARG A 768 23.07 4.87 -10.31
N ASP A 769 24.36 4.99 -10.55
CA ASP A 769 25.40 4.30 -9.77
C ASP A 769 26.43 5.27 -9.18
N LEU A 770 26.03 6.50 -8.84
CA LEU A 770 26.95 7.53 -8.37
C LEU A 770 27.49 7.18 -6.98
N HIS A 771 28.80 6.99 -6.88
CA HIS A 771 29.50 6.79 -5.61
C HIS A 771 30.96 7.25 -5.71
N ASP A 772 31.67 7.28 -4.58
CA ASP A 772 33.09 7.66 -4.47
C ASP A 772 34.02 6.98 -5.49
N GLY A 773 33.81 5.69 -5.74
CA GLY A 773 34.55 4.95 -6.77
C GLY A 773 34.27 5.32 -8.24
N GLN A 774 33.28 6.17 -8.55
CA GLN A 774 32.98 6.66 -9.91
C GLN A 774 33.48 8.09 -10.15
N MET A 775 34.25 8.63 -9.21
CA MET A 775 34.78 9.99 -9.28
C MET A 775 36.30 9.96 -9.19
N LEU A 776 36.97 10.75 -10.02
CA LEU A 776 38.40 11.01 -9.92
C LEU A 776 38.62 12.49 -9.64
N PHE A 777 39.55 12.80 -8.74
CA PHE A 777 39.89 14.19 -8.43
C PHE A 777 41.39 14.43 -8.58
N ASP A 778 41.73 15.49 -9.29
CA ASP A 778 43.08 16.01 -9.39
C ASP A 778 43.21 17.29 -8.54
N PRO A 779 43.93 17.26 -7.41
CA PRO A 779 44.08 18.43 -6.55
C PRO A 779 44.94 19.54 -7.17
N GLU A 780 45.78 19.25 -8.18
CA GLU A 780 46.64 20.25 -8.81
C GLU A 780 45.87 21.12 -9.80
N THR A 781 45.00 20.49 -10.59
CA THR A 781 44.17 21.17 -11.60
C THR A 781 42.75 21.46 -11.13
N VAL A 782 42.36 20.93 -9.97
CA VAL A 782 40.99 20.94 -9.42
C VAL A 782 39.99 20.25 -10.36
N ALA A 783 40.47 19.41 -11.29
CA ALA A 783 39.62 18.68 -12.20
C ALA A 783 38.89 17.53 -11.47
N LEU A 784 37.57 17.51 -11.61
CA LEU A 784 36.71 16.43 -11.11
C LEU A 784 36.13 15.65 -12.29
N SER A 785 36.48 14.37 -12.38
CA SER A 785 36.05 13.48 -13.45
C SER A 785 34.93 12.54 -12.99
N LEU A 786 33.94 12.31 -13.85
CA LEU A 786 32.91 11.27 -13.66
C LEU A 786 33.15 10.07 -14.59
N LEU A 787 32.94 8.86 -14.07
CA LEU A 787 33.14 7.59 -14.75
C LEU A 787 31.84 6.76 -14.83
N ASP A 788 31.80 5.75 -15.69
CA ASP A 788 30.77 4.69 -15.77
C ASP A 788 29.30 5.14 -15.90
N PHE A 789 28.99 5.87 -16.98
CA PHE A 789 27.61 6.28 -17.33
C PHE A 789 26.77 5.19 -18.02
N ASP A 790 27.07 3.90 -17.78
CA ASP A 790 26.32 2.76 -18.35
C ASP A 790 24.81 2.80 -18.03
N THR A 791 24.48 3.44 -16.91
CA THR A 791 23.12 3.51 -16.35
C THR A 791 22.49 4.89 -16.47
N LEU A 792 23.02 5.78 -17.33
CA LEU A 792 22.45 7.11 -17.57
C LEU A 792 20.95 7.01 -17.87
N ALA A 793 20.15 7.77 -17.13
CA ALA A 793 18.70 7.80 -17.25
C ALA A 793 18.15 9.15 -16.79
N TYR A 794 16.88 9.40 -17.14
CA TYR A 794 16.07 10.37 -16.40
C TYR A 794 15.53 9.70 -15.13
N ALA A 795 15.86 10.25 -13.96
CA ALA A 795 15.36 9.77 -12.68
C ALA A 795 15.15 10.95 -11.73
N GLU A 796 14.57 10.67 -10.58
CA GLU A 796 14.42 11.67 -9.53
C GLU A 796 15.81 12.02 -8.94
N PRO A 797 16.17 13.31 -8.78
CA PRO A 797 17.48 13.73 -8.29
C PRO A 797 17.90 13.09 -6.97
N GLU A 798 16.91 12.80 -6.12
CA GLU A 798 17.06 12.15 -4.82
C GLU A 798 17.73 10.77 -4.91
N LEU A 799 17.68 10.09 -6.06
CA LEU A 799 18.28 8.78 -6.27
C LEU A 799 19.80 8.84 -6.11
N ASP A 800 20.48 9.69 -6.87
CA ASP A 800 21.95 9.77 -6.83
C ASP A 800 22.45 10.37 -5.51
N LEU A 801 21.73 11.37 -4.98
CA LEU A 801 22.04 11.98 -3.68
C LEU A 801 21.89 10.94 -2.56
N GLY A 802 20.78 10.19 -2.55
CA GLY A 802 20.54 9.13 -1.58
C GLY A 802 21.56 8.00 -1.67
N ASN A 803 22.00 7.66 -2.89
CA ASN A 803 23.05 6.67 -3.09
C ASN A 803 24.40 7.14 -2.54
N LEU A 804 24.79 8.40 -2.78
CA LEU A 804 26.00 8.98 -2.20
C LEU A 804 25.97 8.99 -0.67
N ILE A 805 24.85 9.42 -0.06
CA ILE A 805 24.67 9.42 1.40
C ILE A 805 24.89 7.99 1.95
N ALA A 806 24.23 7.00 1.35
CA ALA A 806 24.34 5.61 1.78
C ALA A 806 25.79 5.09 1.67
N HIS A 807 26.49 5.42 0.59
CA HIS A 807 27.89 5.06 0.41
C HIS A 807 28.81 5.74 1.43
N MET A 808 28.66 7.05 1.69
CA MET A 808 29.49 7.76 2.68
C MET A 808 29.30 7.19 4.09
N ARG A 809 28.05 6.87 4.45
CA ARG A 809 27.74 6.23 5.74
C ARG A 809 28.32 4.81 5.83
N LEU A 810 28.24 4.03 4.75
CA LEU A 810 28.84 2.70 4.69
C LEU A 810 30.37 2.76 4.80
N ARG A 811 31.05 3.65 4.06
CA ARG A 811 32.51 3.81 4.13
C ARG A 811 33.00 4.16 5.52
N ASN A 812 32.25 5.01 6.21
CA ASN A 812 32.54 5.33 7.60
C ASN A 812 32.33 4.12 8.53
N HIS A 813 31.26 3.34 8.33
CA HIS A 813 31.04 2.08 9.06
C HIS A 813 32.14 1.03 8.77
N GLN A 814 32.71 1.04 7.57
CA GLN A 814 33.87 0.22 7.19
C GLN A 814 35.19 0.67 7.82
N GLY A 815 35.26 1.86 8.41
CA GLY A 815 36.52 2.47 8.83
C GLY A 815 37.39 2.99 7.68
N LEU A 816 36.86 3.07 6.45
CA LEU A 816 37.56 3.58 5.27
C LEU A 816 37.43 5.11 5.10
N LEU A 817 36.51 5.72 5.85
CA LEU A 817 36.25 7.17 5.82
C LEU A 817 36.12 7.69 7.26
N GLY A 818 36.96 8.65 7.62
CA GLY A 818 36.87 9.32 8.93
C GLY A 818 35.57 10.11 9.09
N GLU A 819 35.15 10.33 10.34
CA GLU A 819 33.90 11.04 10.64
C GLU A 819 33.87 12.46 10.08
N GLN A 820 34.98 13.19 10.17
CA GLN A 820 35.07 14.55 9.63
C GLN A 820 34.91 14.57 8.10
N ALA A 821 35.59 13.66 7.39
CA ALA A 821 35.48 13.54 5.94
C ALA A 821 34.05 13.14 5.51
N ARG A 822 33.40 12.23 6.26
CA ARG A 822 31.98 11.89 6.08
C ARG A 822 31.09 13.13 6.22
N ASN A 823 31.28 13.93 7.27
CA ASN A 823 30.44 15.11 7.52
C ASN A 823 30.62 16.18 6.44
N ILE A 824 31.84 16.37 5.92
CA ILE A 824 32.09 17.26 4.77
C ILE A 824 31.29 16.80 3.55
N ALA A 825 31.37 15.50 3.21
CA ALA A 825 30.64 14.92 2.09
C ALA A 825 29.13 15.08 2.24
N LEU A 826 28.58 14.72 3.40
CA LEU A 826 27.14 14.83 3.66
C LEU A 826 26.65 16.28 3.61
N THR A 827 27.44 17.23 4.11
CA THR A 827 27.12 18.67 4.03
C THR A 827 27.04 19.15 2.58
N ALA A 828 27.96 18.69 1.72
CA ALA A 828 27.92 19.02 0.30
C ALA A 828 26.69 18.42 -0.40
N VAL A 829 26.33 17.17 -0.06
CA VAL A 829 25.12 16.52 -0.60
C VAL A 829 23.85 17.22 -0.13
N ASP A 830 23.75 17.61 1.14
CA ASP A 830 22.59 18.35 1.69
C ASP A 830 22.43 19.70 0.97
N ARG A 831 23.53 20.43 0.76
CA ARG A 831 23.50 21.68 -0.03
C ARG A 831 23.10 21.46 -1.49
N ALA A 832 23.53 20.36 -2.11
CA ALA A 832 23.11 20.03 -3.47
C ALA A 832 21.62 19.70 -3.52
N ALA A 833 21.08 19.00 -2.51
CA ALA A 833 19.66 18.74 -2.36
C ALA A 833 18.85 20.04 -2.23
N GLU A 834 19.32 21.00 -1.44
CA GLU A 834 18.71 22.33 -1.34
C GLU A 834 18.71 23.07 -2.68
N VAL A 835 19.85 23.11 -3.39
CA VAL A 835 19.94 23.74 -4.70
C VAL A 835 18.99 23.08 -5.69
N LEU A 836 18.84 21.76 -5.65
CA LEU A 836 17.97 20.99 -6.54
C LEU A 836 16.50 20.99 -6.12
N GLU A 837 16.15 21.63 -4.99
CA GLU A 837 14.80 21.62 -4.42
C GLU A 837 14.27 20.19 -4.20
N ALA A 838 15.17 19.28 -3.80
CA ALA A 838 14.84 17.89 -3.53
C ALA A 838 13.83 17.76 -2.38
N ASP A 839 12.86 16.85 -2.51
CA ASP A 839 11.90 16.56 -1.46
C ASP A 839 12.60 15.72 -0.37
N GLY A 840 12.66 16.27 0.86
CA GLY A 840 13.36 15.61 1.97
C GLY A 840 12.84 14.22 2.31
N ALA A 841 11.54 13.96 2.15
CA ALA A 841 10.97 12.63 2.39
C ALA A 841 11.36 11.65 1.28
N ARG A 842 11.51 12.14 0.04
CA ARG A 842 12.01 11.34 -1.08
C ARG A 842 13.49 11.03 -0.94
N LEU A 843 14.30 12.02 -0.55
CA LEU A 843 15.72 11.83 -0.28
C LEU A 843 15.93 10.77 0.82
N GLU A 844 15.12 10.81 1.88
CA GLU A 844 15.13 9.78 2.93
C GLU A 844 14.80 8.39 2.36
N ALA A 845 13.76 8.28 1.51
CA ALA A 845 13.37 7.02 0.88
C ALA A 845 14.47 6.43 -0.01
N TYR A 846 15.07 7.22 -0.91
CA TYR A 846 16.17 6.77 -1.77
C TYR A 846 17.45 6.45 -1.00
N THR A 847 17.72 7.20 0.08
CA THR A 847 18.85 6.90 0.98
C THR A 847 18.65 5.54 1.64
N ARG A 848 17.45 5.26 2.18
CA ARG A 848 17.14 3.95 2.79
C ARG A 848 17.14 2.83 1.74
N ALA A 849 16.60 3.06 0.55
CA ALA A 849 16.62 2.11 -0.57
C ALA A 849 18.07 1.70 -0.91
N SER A 850 18.93 2.69 -1.07
CA SER A 850 20.35 2.50 -1.34
C SER A 850 21.06 1.77 -0.20
N ALA A 851 20.79 2.13 1.06
CA ALA A 851 21.39 1.48 2.22
C ALA A 851 21.01 -0.01 2.33
N LEU A 852 19.74 -0.35 2.11
CA LEU A 852 19.27 -1.74 2.10
C LEU A 852 19.85 -2.52 0.92
N ARG A 853 19.84 -1.94 -0.29
CA ARG A 853 20.52 -2.50 -1.46
C ARG A 853 21.99 -2.82 -1.18
N LEU A 854 22.70 -1.92 -0.47
CA LEU A 854 24.10 -2.12 -0.10
C LEU A 854 24.31 -3.25 0.90
N VAL A 855 23.40 -3.49 1.85
CA VAL A 855 23.43 -4.71 2.68
C VAL A 855 23.43 -5.94 1.77
N GLY A 856 22.52 -5.98 0.80
CA GLY A 856 22.46 -7.03 -0.23
C GLY A 856 23.78 -7.19 -0.96
N VAL A 857 24.30 -6.11 -1.55
CA VAL A 857 25.55 -6.14 -2.34
C VAL A 857 26.74 -6.64 -1.52
N TYR A 858 26.89 -6.21 -0.27
CA TYR A 858 28.05 -6.56 0.56
C TYR A 858 27.90 -7.93 1.23
N ALA A 859 26.69 -8.45 1.41
CA ALA A 859 26.47 -9.82 1.88
C ALA A 859 26.99 -10.88 0.88
N PHE A 860 27.01 -10.57 -0.43
CA PHE A 860 27.62 -11.44 -1.46
C PHE A 860 29.11 -11.17 -1.69
N ARG A 861 29.76 -10.35 -0.85
CA ARG A 861 31.21 -10.17 -0.88
C ARG A 861 31.79 -10.87 0.35
N PRO A 862 32.43 -12.04 0.19
CA PRO A 862 32.79 -12.89 1.32
C PRO A 862 33.52 -12.15 2.46
N GLN A 863 34.55 -11.38 2.11
CA GLN A 863 35.33 -10.56 3.05
C GLN A 863 34.53 -9.47 3.80
N TRP A 864 33.34 -9.10 3.33
CA TRP A 864 32.51 -8.03 3.91
C TRP A 864 31.20 -8.52 4.55
N ARG A 865 30.97 -9.84 4.64
CA ARG A 865 29.70 -10.37 5.19
C ARG A 865 29.41 -9.94 6.62
N ALA A 866 30.41 -10.05 7.51
CA ALA A 866 30.26 -9.62 8.90
C ALA A 866 29.96 -8.11 9.00
N LEU A 867 30.57 -7.31 8.13
CA LEU A 867 30.26 -5.89 8.03
C LEU A 867 28.83 -5.67 7.54
N ALA A 868 28.38 -6.37 6.50
CA ALA A 868 27.01 -6.28 6.00
C ALA A 868 25.98 -6.65 7.07
N GLN A 869 26.28 -7.65 7.90
CA GLN A 869 25.46 -8.02 9.05
C GLN A 869 25.38 -6.90 10.08
N SER A 870 26.51 -6.38 10.56
CA SER A 870 26.52 -5.27 11.55
C SER A 870 25.90 -3.99 10.99
N TRP A 871 26.05 -3.73 9.69
CA TRP A 871 25.42 -2.60 9.01
C TRP A 871 23.90 -2.78 8.94
N CYS A 872 23.43 -3.99 8.61
CA CYS A 872 22.02 -4.34 8.66
C CYS A 872 21.43 -4.11 10.06
N GLU A 873 22.10 -4.62 11.10
CA GLU A 873 21.71 -4.42 12.50
C GLU A 873 21.58 -2.94 12.85
N LYS A 874 22.50 -2.09 12.40
CA LYS A 874 22.41 -0.64 12.64
C LYS A 874 21.26 0.05 11.88
N LEU A 875 20.87 -0.49 10.72
CA LEU A 875 19.83 0.10 9.88
C LEU A 875 18.41 -0.27 10.31
N VAL A 876 18.21 -1.47 10.84
CA VAL A 876 16.87 -2.03 11.12
C VAL A 876 16.70 -2.62 12.52
N GLY A 877 17.76 -2.59 13.34
CA GLY A 877 17.76 -3.08 14.72
C GLY A 877 17.22 -2.09 15.74
#